data_AF-A0A7C4FA41-F1
#
_entry.id   AF-A0A7C4FA41-F1
#
_cell.length_a   1.000
_cell.length_b   1.000
_cell.length_c   1.000
_cell.angle_alpha   90.00
_cell.angle_beta   90.00
_cell.angle_gamma   90.00
#
_symmetry.space_group_name_H-M   'P 1'
#
loop_
_entity.id
_entity.type
_entity.pdbx_description
1 polymer ?
#
loop_
_entity_poly.entity_id
_entity_poly.type
_entity_poly.pdbx_seq_one_letter_code
_entity_poly.pdbx_strand_id
1 'polypeptide(L)'
;MYENIVPQGLVLRKIAGGEDALKQLMLSLKKHSFSGFIEIILQGKNTAEAGYVLLQAGVIQDTFYLSGAEKITGENASKKIWQISKNPRALIVLHGQVNLDSVKKSLMSVIEGKEARKEDTDFEMKIAIMRSRGQDTSKIEALSKTNQELARKKLNELENFVKLTDEINKFLNENAGALKELSNEVEKLRSAMKGMEEIDRLKQMFETLKTKVRETESVSQPEIESKHLKELEELIRQQKEDEERTKKEAAVYNLVIQHKARTDERTEAFCPVCGSTFDMDGQCTRCSIEQKMFGRIVGKFSMANFIVGASNRFAYAVAMGISKYPGTLYNPVFFCGSVGCGKTHLMHAIAGKLENGVLAGKRIIYTNIAILNGLFEKYPGDKQEISEKLTNADALFIDNFEEIAGNEGLQAILGEILNKLVRAEKQVVIASKLMPAEIPKLDTGILLCLTAGLIVNIQEPDMETKRDIIKRYVQEHGMVLDAGIINYIATINLSVNDLFILLNRIFALASISNSTVDMSMVKTALKEYADKQGVKGKLRYNIQKGHSYLVEEIRPNTIFQIVISLKDTGSSGVVFSRINPRRLIERFEKLQGVSTYWLTEKESIADTIGHSLERIVYIVEEKLGENPSTVIALDGIEYLVSANGFDAVVKFIRRIVDMIAETDSILLVSLGESTLKEQEIKILERELEVLRVE
;
A
#
# COMPACT_ATOMS: atom_id res chain seq x y z
N MET A 1 12.96 -25.71 -28.12
CA MET A 1 14.41 -26.00 -28.04
C MET A 1 15.16 -25.13 -27.05
N TYR A 2 14.76 -23.87 -26.79
CA TYR A 2 15.51 -22.97 -25.89
C TYR A 2 14.86 -22.74 -24.50
N GLU A 3 13.74 -23.39 -24.20
CA GLU A 3 13.12 -23.32 -22.86
C GLU A 3 14.07 -23.95 -21.82
N ASN A 4 14.39 -23.18 -20.77
CA ASN A 4 15.20 -23.56 -19.61
C ASN A 4 16.74 -23.56 -19.77
N ILE A 5 17.28 -22.83 -20.75
CA ILE A 5 18.75 -22.67 -20.87
C ILE A 5 19.33 -21.77 -19.78
N VAL A 6 18.54 -20.82 -19.29
CA VAL A 6 18.96 -19.85 -18.28
C VAL A 6 18.01 -19.91 -17.08
N PRO A 7 18.50 -19.63 -15.85
CA PRO A 7 17.65 -19.45 -14.68
C PRO A 7 16.58 -18.39 -14.97
N GLN A 8 15.30 -18.76 -14.96
CA GLN A 8 14.24 -17.88 -15.47
C GLN A 8 13.89 -16.69 -14.56
N GLY A 9 14.37 -16.64 -13.31
CA GLY A 9 14.09 -15.50 -12.43
C GLY A 9 12.61 -15.17 -12.23
N LEU A 10 12.36 -13.95 -11.78
CA LEU A 10 11.00 -13.38 -11.77
C LEU A 10 10.74 -12.70 -13.12
N VAL A 11 9.73 -13.19 -13.85
CA VAL A 11 9.24 -12.51 -15.05
C VAL A 11 8.50 -11.24 -14.65
N LEU A 12 9.07 -10.09 -15.00
CA LEU A 12 8.52 -8.79 -14.65
C LEU A 12 7.55 -8.27 -15.70
N ARG A 13 7.80 -8.59 -16.97
CA ARG A 13 7.00 -8.08 -18.09
C ARG A 13 7.13 -8.95 -19.33
N LYS A 14 6.05 -9.07 -20.10
CA LYS A 14 6.02 -9.65 -21.45
C LYS A 14 5.49 -8.60 -22.43
N ILE A 15 6.15 -8.42 -23.56
CA ILE A 15 5.80 -7.42 -24.59
C ILE A 15 5.91 -8.09 -25.95
N ALA A 16 4.98 -7.79 -26.87
CA ALA A 16 5.13 -8.19 -28.26
C ALA A 16 6.23 -7.37 -28.94
N GLY A 17 6.92 -7.98 -29.91
CA GLY A 17 7.88 -7.29 -30.76
C GLY A 17 7.21 -6.22 -31.64
N GLY A 18 8.02 -5.33 -32.19
CA GLY A 18 7.60 -4.20 -33.02
C GLY A 18 8.74 -3.21 -33.23
N GLU A 19 8.60 -2.30 -34.21
CA GLU A 19 9.73 -1.45 -34.66
C GLU A 19 10.45 -0.69 -33.54
N ASP A 20 9.70 -0.22 -32.54
CA ASP A 20 10.21 0.54 -31.40
C ASP A 20 10.10 -0.19 -30.03
N ALA A 21 9.61 -1.43 -30.01
CA ALA A 21 9.26 -2.12 -28.76
C ALA A 21 10.48 -2.32 -27.83
N LEU A 22 11.58 -2.86 -28.37
CA LEU A 22 12.82 -3.06 -27.61
C LEU A 22 13.50 -1.71 -27.26
N LYS A 23 13.42 -0.72 -28.15
CA LYS A 23 14.00 0.61 -27.94
C LYS A 23 13.33 1.36 -26.79
N GLN A 24 12.00 1.37 -26.76
CA GLN A 24 11.22 1.97 -25.68
C GLN A 24 11.45 1.25 -24.34
N LEU A 25 11.53 -0.09 -24.37
CA LEU A 25 11.85 -0.88 -23.19
C LEU A 25 13.23 -0.50 -22.65
N MET A 26 14.27 -0.47 -23.50
CA MET A 26 15.62 -0.12 -23.09
C MET A 26 15.73 1.31 -22.52
N LEU A 27 15.03 2.28 -23.11
CA LEU A 27 14.97 3.66 -22.59
C LEU A 27 14.34 3.71 -21.19
N SER A 28 13.27 2.96 -20.98
CA SER A 28 12.62 2.84 -19.67
C SER A 28 13.54 2.17 -18.64
N LEU A 29 14.19 1.07 -19.00
CA LEU A 29 15.08 0.33 -18.10
C LEU A 29 16.32 1.13 -17.71
N LYS A 30 16.85 1.96 -18.62
CA LYS A 30 17.96 2.88 -18.33
C LYS A 30 17.55 3.97 -17.33
N LYS A 31 16.31 4.47 -17.39
CA LYS A 31 15.79 5.47 -16.44
C LYS A 31 15.64 4.91 -15.02
N HIS A 32 15.48 3.58 -14.88
CA HIS A 32 15.24 2.91 -13.60
C HIS A 32 16.44 2.10 -13.08
N SER A 33 17.63 2.27 -13.67
CA SER A 33 18.86 1.54 -13.27
C SER A 33 18.65 0.03 -13.12
N PHE A 34 17.89 -0.57 -14.04
CA PHE A 34 17.45 -1.96 -13.93
C PHE A 34 18.62 -2.96 -14.02
N SER A 35 18.58 -4.02 -13.21
CA SER A 35 19.53 -5.15 -13.29
C SER A 35 18.77 -6.46 -13.48
N GLY A 36 19.11 -7.20 -14.53
CA GLY A 36 18.39 -8.41 -14.97
C GLY A 36 18.72 -8.74 -16.42
N PHE A 37 17.93 -9.59 -17.07
CA PHE A 37 18.12 -9.87 -18.50
C PHE A 37 16.81 -9.81 -19.28
N ILE A 38 16.92 -9.54 -20.58
CA ILE A 38 15.82 -9.57 -21.53
C ILE A 38 15.99 -10.82 -22.39
N GLU A 39 14.94 -11.61 -22.50
CA GLU A 39 14.84 -12.73 -23.44
C GLU A 39 13.91 -12.34 -24.59
N ILE A 40 14.33 -12.61 -25.82
CA ILE A 40 13.56 -12.31 -27.04
C ILE A 40 13.42 -13.59 -27.83
N ILE A 41 12.19 -14.09 -27.96
CA ILE A 41 11.89 -15.38 -28.57
C ILE A 41 11.09 -15.15 -29.85
N LEU A 42 11.56 -15.69 -30.96
CA LEU A 42 10.82 -15.73 -32.22
C LEU A 42 10.66 -17.18 -32.67
N GLN A 43 9.43 -17.68 -32.67
CA GLN A 43 9.12 -19.01 -33.19
C GLN A 43 8.82 -18.96 -34.69
N GLY A 44 9.71 -19.53 -35.50
CA GLY A 44 9.49 -19.79 -36.92
C GLY A 44 8.88 -21.18 -37.17
N LYS A 45 8.51 -21.47 -38.42
CA LYS A 45 7.91 -22.78 -38.80
C LYS A 45 8.86 -23.97 -38.58
N ASN A 46 10.17 -23.79 -38.78
CA ASN A 46 11.19 -24.85 -38.65
C ASN A 46 12.42 -24.45 -37.78
N THR A 47 12.51 -23.20 -37.32
CA THR A 47 13.64 -22.69 -36.50
C THR A 47 13.12 -21.81 -35.38
N ALA A 48 13.66 -21.97 -34.18
CA ALA A 48 13.43 -21.07 -33.06
C ALA A 48 14.66 -20.17 -32.89
N GLU A 49 14.44 -18.87 -32.75
CA GLU A 49 15.50 -17.90 -32.50
C GLU A 49 15.30 -17.29 -31.11
N ALA A 50 16.39 -17.22 -30.35
CA ALA A 50 16.40 -16.69 -28.99
C ALA A 50 17.54 -15.68 -28.82
N GLY A 51 17.20 -14.47 -28.35
CA GLY A 51 18.12 -13.41 -28.02
C GLY A 51 18.13 -13.12 -26.52
N TYR A 52 19.29 -12.93 -25.92
CA TYR A 52 19.45 -12.57 -24.51
C TYR A 52 20.26 -11.29 -24.39
N VAL A 53 19.78 -10.34 -23.61
CA VAL A 53 20.47 -9.07 -23.30
C VAL A 53 20.60 -8.95 -21.79
N LEU A 54 21.84 -8.99 -21.28
CA LEU A 54 22.11 -8.84 -19.85
C LEU A 54 22.30 -7.36 -19.54
N LEU A 55 21.61 -6.89 -18.51
CA LEU A 55 21.59 -5.49 -18.07
C LEU A 55 22.03 -5.40 -16.62
N GLN A 56 22.93 -4.46 -16.34
CA GLN A 56 23.30 -4.06 -14.99
C GLN A 56 23.23 -2.55 -14.89
N ALA A 57 22.46 -2.05 -13.92
CA ALA A 57 22.19 -0.61 -13.77
C ALA A 57 21.69 0.07 -15.07
N GLY A 58 20.93 -0.64 -15.90
CA GLY A 58 20.39 -0.14 -17.16
C GLY A 58 21.39 -0.10 -18.32
N VAL A 59 22.61 -0.60 -18.12
CA VAL A 59 23.68 -0.70 -19.14
C VAL A 59 23.78 -2.14 -19.64
N ILE A 60 23.90 -2.32 -20.96
CA ILE A 60 24.13 -3.64 -21.58
C ILE A 60 25.52 -4.13 -21.18
N GLN A 61 25.58 -5.27 -20.49
CA GLN A 61 26.82 -5.94 -20.13
C GLN A 61 27.23 -6.93 -21.21
N ASP A 62 26.31 -7.79 -21.62
CA ASP A 62 26.55 -8.83 -22.62
C ASP A 62 25.28 -9.13 -23.42
N THR A 63 25.46 -9.63 -24.63
CA THR A 63 24.38 -10.08 -25.51
C THR A 63 24.71 -11.43 -26.13
N PHE A 64 23.67 -12.26 -26.26
CA PHE A 64 23.78 -13.62 -26.76
C PHE A 64 22.65 -13.89 -27.75
N TYR A 65 22.96 -14.47 -28.91
CA TYR A 65 21.96 -14.88 -29.88
C TYR A 65 22.15 -16.34 -30.23
N LEU A 66 21.06 -17.10 -30.14
CA LEU A 66 20.99 -18.52 -30.38
C LEU A 66 19.90 -18.79 -31.42
N SER A 67 20.31 -19.33 -32.56
CA SER A 67 19.45 -19.91 -33.59
C SER A 67 20.04 -21.27 -33.95
N GLY A 68 19.25 -22.23 -34.42
CA GLY A 68 19.65 -23.66 -34.51
C GLY A 68 21.05 -23.94 -35.10
N ALA A 69 21.57 -23.09 -35.99
CA ALA A 69 22.92 -23.16 -36.54
C ALA A 69 23.88 -22.02 -36.10
N GLU A 70 23.37 -20.91 -35.56
CA GLU A 70 24.16 -19.72 -35.20
C GLU A 70 24.15 -19.49 -33.69
N LYS A 71 25.34 -19.52 -33.06
CA LYS A 71 25.55 -19.17 -31.66
C LYS A 71 26.60 -18.06 -31.59
N ILE A 72 26.16 -16.83 -31.32
CA ILE A 72 27.01 -15.64 -31.38
C ILE A 72 26.83 -14.77 -30.14
N THR A 73 27.86 -14.00 -29.81
CA THR A 73 27.89 -13.11 -28.64
C THR A 73 28.33 -11.69 -29.02
N GLY A 74 28.09 -10.74 -28.13
CA GLY A 74 28.57 -9.36 -28.28
C GLY A 74 27.88 -8.59 -29.41
N GLU A 75 28.61 -7.71 -30.07
CA GLU A 75 28.01 -6.74 -31.01
C GLU A 75 27.22 -7.40 -32.17
N ASN A 76 27.70 -8.54 -32.66
CA ASN A 76 27.02 -9.30 -33.71
C ASN A 76 25.70 -9.92 -33.21
N ALA A 77 25.66 -10.37 -31.95
CA ALA A 77 24.42 -10.81 -31.30
C ALA A 77 23.45 -9.63 -31.14
N SER A 78 23.93 -8.47 -30.69
CA SER A 78 23.10 -7.27 -30.53
C SER A 78 22.38 -6.85 -31.83
N LYS A 79 23.07 -6.93 -32.98
CA LYS A 79 22.49 -6.61 -34.30
C LYS A 79 21.36 -7.57 -34.67
N LYS A 80 21.57 -8.88 -34.48
CA LYS A 80 20.54 -9.91 -34.74
C LYS A 80 19.36 -9.78 -33.78
N ILE A 81 19.62 -9.55 -32.49
CA ILE A 81 18.61 -9.31 -31.46
C ILE A 81 17.71 -8.12 -31.84
N TRP A 82 18.32 -7.02 -32.30
CA TRP A 82 17.57 -5.85 -32.73
C TRP A 82 16.68 -6.15 -33.94
N GLN A 83 17.17 -6.95 -34.90
CA GLN A 83 16.37 -7.38 -36.06
C GLN A 83 15.18 -8.25 -35.66
N ILE A 84 15.38 -9.27 -34.82
CA ILE A 84 14.28 -10.16 -34.39
C ILE A 84 13.24 -9.43 -33.55
N SER A 85 13.65 -8.45 -32.73
CA SER A 85 12.73 -7.70 -31.87
C SER A 85 11.74 -6.82 -32.63
N LYS A 86 12.04 -6.48 -33.90
CA LYS A 86 11.14 -5.71 -34.76
C LYS A 86 9.97 -6.54 -35.27
N ASN A 87 10.07 -7.87 -35.23
CA ASN A 87 9.03 -8.76 -35.72
C ASN A 87 7.83 -8.74 -34.75
N PRO A 88 6.60 -8.45 -35.19
CA PRO A 88 5.41 -8.46 -34.34
C PRO A 88 5.10 -9.81 -33.68
N ARG A 89 5.65 -10.91 -34.23
CA ARG A 89 5.52 -12.26 -33.68
C ARG A 89 6.60 -12.62 -32.66
N ALA A 90 7.57 -11.74 -32.42
CA ALA A 90 8.55 -11.94 -31.38
C ALA A 90 7.93 -11.66 -30.00
N LEU A 91 8.32 -12.43 -29.00
CA LEU A 91 7.97 -12.21 -27.61
C LEU A 91 9.20 -11.70 -26.87
N ILE A 92 9.11 -10.51 -26.29
CA ILE A 92 10.13 -9.90 -25.46
C ILE A 92 9.73 -10.10 -23.99
N VAL A 93 10.56 -10.80 -23.22
CA VAL A 93 10.34 -11.12 -21.81
C VAL A 93 11.43 -10.48 -20.96
N LEU A 94 11.03 -9.75 -19.93
CA LEU A 94 11.93 -9.11 -18.98
C LEU A 94 12.03 -9.95 -17.71
N HIS A 95 13.25 -10.32 -17.34
CA HIS A 95 13.54 -11.14 -16.16
C HIS A 95 14.36 -10.34 -15.14
N GLY A 96 13.86 -10.27 -13.91
CA GLY A 96 14.53 -9.63 -12.76
C GLY A 96 14.78 -10.61 -11.62
N GLN A 97 15.51 -10.17 -10.59
CA GLN A 97 15.91 -10.99 -9.44
C GLN A 97 16.68 -12.26 -9.84
N VAL A 98 17.64 -12.11 -10.77
CA VAL A 98 18.47 -13.24 -11.24
C VAL A 98 19.94 -12.94 -11.01
N ASN A 99 20.69 -13.97 -10.61
CA ASN A 99 22.14 -13.90 -10.58
C ASN A 99 22.68 -13.87 -12.03
N LEU A 100 23.12 -12.69 -12.48
CA LEU A 100 23.60 -12.46 -13.84
C LEU A 100 24.84 -13.30 -14.19
N ASP A 101 25.70 -13.60 -13.22
CA ASP A 101 26.88 -14.44 -13.43
C ASP A 101 26.49 -15.90 -13.73
N SER A 102 25.43 -16.40 -13.09
CA SER A 102 24.87 -17.73 -13.35
C SER A 102 24.24 -17.81 -14.75
N VAL A 103 23.50 -16.77 -15.15
CA VAL A 103 22.92 -16.65 -16.49
C VAL A 103 24.02 -16.60 -17.55
N LYS A 104 25.05 -15.76 -17.35
CA LYS A 104 26.20 -15.64 -18.24
C LYS A 104 26.94 -16.97 -18.39
N LYS A 105 27.24 -17.66 -17.29
CA LYS A 105 27.88 -18.99 -17.33
C LYS A 105 27.05 -20.02 -18.11
N SER A 106 25.74 -20.02 -17.91
CA SER A 106 24.83 -20.94 -18.60
C SER A 106 24.81 -20.69 -20.11
N LEU A 107 24.69 -19.42 -20.53
CA LEU A 107 24.73 -19.04 -21.96
C LEU A 107 26.08 -19.32 -22.60
N MET A 108 27.18 -19.02 -21.88
CA MET A 108 28.54 -19.31 -22.34
C MET A 108 28.77 -20.81 -22.51
N SER A 109 28.27 -21.65 -21.60
CA SER A 109 28.38 -23.11 -21.74
C SER A 109 27.69 -23.63 -23.01
N VAL A 110 26.55 -23.06 -23.38
CA VAL A 110 25.81 -23.43 -24.60
C VAL A 110 26.53 -22.99 -25.87
N ILE A 111 27.19 -21.83 -25.86
CA ILE A 111 28.01 -21.32 -26.96
C ILE A 111 29.29 -22.13 -27.11
N GLU A 112 29.94 -22.48 -26.01
CA GLU A 112 31.14 -23.34 -25.97
C GLU A 112 30.84 -24.83 -26.24
N GLY A 113 29.56 -25.22 -26.35
CA GLY A 113 29.16 -26.60 -26.65
C GLY A 113 29.28 -27.58 -25.47
N LYS A 114 29.36 -27.08 -24.23
CA LYS A 114 29.35 -27.91 -23.01
C LYS A 114 27.91 -28.03 -22.50
N GLU A 115 27.28 -29.19 -22.71
CA GLU A 115 25.95 -29.46 -22.16
C GLU A 115 26.01 -29.51 -20.62
N ALA A 116 25.35 -28.56 -19.94
CA ALA A 116 25.07 -28.68 -18.52
C ALA A 116 24.10 -29.85 -18.29
N ARG A 117 24.50 -30.85 -17.49
CA ARG A 117 23.67 -32.03 -17.19
C ARG A 117 22.37 -31.58 -16.53
N LYS A 118 21.23 -31.90 -17.17
CA LYS A 118 19.85 -31.62 -16.74
C LYS A 118 19.47 -32.13 -15.34
N GLU A 119 20.32 -32.97 -14.72
CA GLU A 119 19.96 -33.75 -13.54
C GLU A 119 20.38 -33.13 -12.20
N ASP A 120 21.32 -32.18 -12.19
CA ASP A 120 21.75 -31.50 -10.95
C ASP A 120 20.85 -30.30 -10.61
N THR A 121 20.24 -29.65 -11.62
CA THR A 121 19.40 -28.46 -11.43
C THR A 121 18.03 -28.76 -10.80
N ASP A 122 17.38 -29.88 -11.13
CA ASP A 122 16.10 -30.28 -10.52
C ASP A 122 16.26 -30.62 -9.03
N PHE A 123 17.37 -31.27 -8.67
CA PHE A 123 17.67 -31.62 -7.28
C PHE A 123 17.93 -30.38 -6.42
N GLU A 124 18.76 -29.45 -6.90
CA GLU A 124 19.04 -28.20 -6.19
C GLU A 124 17.81 -27.29 -6.09
N MET A 125 16.99 -27.24 -7.14
CA MET A 125 15.73 -26.48 -7.15
C MET A 125 14.74 -27.03 -6.13
N LYS A 126 14.57 -28.36 -6.05
CA LYS A 126 13.68 -29.00 -5.06
C LYS A 126 14.16 -28.78 -3.64
N ILE A 127 15.47 -28.87 -3.39
CA ILE A 127 16.08 -28.53 -2.09
C ILE A 127 15.78 -27.07 -1.72
N ALA A 128 15.97 -26.13 -2.65
CA ALA A 128 15.70 -24.72 -2.41
C ALA A 128 14.22 -24.44 -2.10
N ILE A 129 13.30 -25.12 -2.78
CA ILE A 129 11.86 -25.04 -2.50
C ILE A 129 11.57 -25.55 -1.08
N MET A 130 12.16 -26.67 -0.65
CA MET A 130 11.95 -27.23 0.68
C MET A 130 12.50 -26.33 1.80
N ARG A 131 13.66 -25.70 1.59
CA ARG A 131 14.18 -24.67 2.51
C ARG A 131 13.24 -23.47 2.63
N SER A 132 12.66 -23.02 1.51
CA SER A 132 11.70 -21.90 1.52
C SER A 132 10.42 -22.23 2.32
N ARG A 133 10.07 -23.52 2.41
CA ARG A 133 8.95 -24.05 3.20
C ARG A 133 9.33 -24.39 4.66
N GLY A 134 10.54 -24.05 5.09
CA GLY A 134 11.00 -24.24 6.48
C GLY A 134 11.36 -25.69 6.85
N GLN A 135 11.56 -26.58 5.87
CA GLN A 135 12.00 -27.95 6.11
C GLN A 135 13.53 -28.03 6.26
N ASP A 136 14.02 -28.87 7.17
CA ASP A 136 15.45 -29.10 7.34
C ASP A 136 15.97 -30.08 6.27
N THR A 137 16.65 -29.55 5.25
CA THR A 137 17.25 -30.31 4.16
C THR A 137 18.72 -30.68 4.41
N SER A 138 19.31 -30.27 5.53
CA SER A 138 20.75 -30.37 5.81
C SER A 138 21.27 -31.81 5.70
N LYS A 139 20.49 -32.79 6.16
CA LYS A 139 20.82 -34.22 6.07
C LYS A 139 20.78 -34.74 4.62
N ILE A 140 19.84 -34.27 3.80
CA ILE A 140 19.68 -34.68 2.39
C ILE A 140 20.81 -34.10 1.54
N GLU A 141 21.25 -32.87 1.84
CA GLU A 141 22.37 -32.20 1.19
C GLU A 141 23.73 -32.80 1.57
N ALA A 142 23.88 -33.24 2.82
CA ALA A 142 25.06 -34.00 3.23
C ALA A 142 25.11 -35.36 2.51
N LEU A 143 23.96 -36.03 2.39
CA LEU A 143 23.81 -37.30 1.67
C LEU A 143 24.02 -37.15 0.16
N SER A 144 23.65 -36.03 -0.46
CA SER A 144 23.84 -35.84 -1.91
C SER A 144 25.31 -35.83 -2.31
N LYS A 145 26.21 -35.45 -1.39
CA LYS A 145 27.67 -35.47 -1.60
C LYS A 145 28.27 -36.87 -1.56
N THR A 146 27.60 -37.84 -0.93
CA THR A 146 28.12 -39.21 -0.73
C THR A 146 27.33 -40.28 -1.50
N ASN A 147 26.01 -40.14 -1.64
CA ASN A 147 25.14 -41.05 -2.37
C ASN A 147 23.91 -40.30 -2.92
N GLN A 148 23.98 -39.90 -4.20
CA GLN A 148 22.93 -39.12 -4.86
C GLN A 148 21.60 -39.88 -4.98
N GLU A 149 21.62 -41.19 -5.17
CA GLU A 149 20.41 -41.99 -5.36
C GLU A 149 19.60 -42.10 -4.06
N LEU A 150 20.29 -42.31 -2.94
CA LEU A 150 19.67 -42.32 -1.61
C LEU A 150 19.16 -40.93 -1.19
N ALA A 151 19.88 -39.86 -1.55
CA ALA A 151 19.45 -38.48 -1.29
C ALA A 151 18.15 -38.15 -2.07
N ARG A 152 18.04 -38.59 -3.32
CA ARG A 152 16.82 -38.44 -4.13
C ARG A 152 15.64 -39.20 -3.54
N LYS A 153 15.85 -40.43 -3.05
CA LYS A 153 14.79 -41.22 -2.40
C LYS A 153 14.24 -40.50 -1.16
N LYS A 154 15.13 -39.98 -0.30
CA LYS A 154 14.73 -39.19 0.88
C LYS A 154 14.04 -37.87 0.53
N LEU A 155 14.47 -37.22 -0.55
CA LEU A 155 13.83 -35.99 -1.03
C LEU A 155 12.38 -36.25 -1.49
N ASN A 156 12.14 -37.36 -2.19
CA ASN A 156 10.79 -37.77 -2.60
C ASN A 156 9.91 -38.16 -1.39
N GLU A 157 10.48 -38.82 -0.38
CA GLU A 157 9.77 -39.12 0.88
C GLU A 157 9.36 -37.82 1.60
N LEU A 158 10.25 -36.83 1.65
CA LEU A 158 9.98 -35.52 2.23
C LEU A 158 8.93 -34.73 1.42
N GLU A 159 8.98 -34.79 0.09
CA GLU A 159 7.94 -34.22 -0.78
C GLU A 159 6.57 -34.82 -0.51
N ASN A 160 6.49 -36.14 -0.36
CA ASN A 160 5.24 -36.84 -0.08
C ASN A 160 4.69 -36.50 1.31
N PHE A 161 5.57 -36.34 2.31
CA PHE A 161 5.19 -35.88 3.64
C PHE A 161 4.62 -34.46 3.62
N VAL A 162 5.26 -33.53 2.91
CA VAL A 162 4.79 -32.14 2.78
C VAL A 162 3.43 -32.09 2.08
N LYS A 163 3.25 -32.83 0.97
CA LYS A 163 1.96 -32.91 0.27
C LYS A 163 0.84 -33.43 1.17
N LEU A 164 1.10 -34.50 1.93
CA LEU A 164 0.12 -35.06 2.85
C LEU A 164 -0.24 -34.07 3.97
N THR A 165 0.74 -33.33 4.49
CA THR A 165 0.54 -32.32 5.53
C THR A 165 -0.30 -31.14 5.02
N ASP A 166 -0.07 -30.72 3.77
CA ASP A 166 -0.87 -29.69 3.10
C ASP A 166 -2.33 -30.16 2.91
N GLU A 167 -2.53 -31.42 2.50
CA GLU A 167 -3.86 -32.02 2.34
C GLU A 167 -4.62 -32.13 3.67
N ILE A 168 -3.94 -32.55 4.73
CA ILE A 168 -4.48 -32.59 6.09
C ILE A 168 -4.90 -31.19 6.55
N ASN A 169 -4.04 -30.19 6.42
CA ASN A 169 -4.34 -28.83 6.87
C ASN A 169 -5.52 -28.24 6.10
N LYS A 170 -5.63 -28.54 4.80
CA LYS A 170 -6.77 -28.14 3.98
C LYS A 170 -8.06 -28.79 4.50
N PHE A 171 -8.07 -30.10 4.74
CA PHE A 171 -9.24 -30.81 5.27
C PHE A 171 -9.67 -30.29 6.66
N LEU A 172 -8.70 -30.00 7.55
CA LEU A 172 -8.97 -29.45 8.88
C LEU A 172 -9.62 -28.05 8.81
N ASN A 173 -9.22 -27.23 7.84
CA ASN A 173 -9.78 -25.89 7.64
C ASN A 173 -11.19 -25.95 7.03
N GLU A 174 -11.43 -26.86 6.09
CA GLU A 174 -12.73 -27.01 5.41
C GLU A 174 -13.81 -27.57 6.35
N ASN A 175 -13.44 -28.43 7.32
CA ASN A 175 -14.38 -29.13 8.20
C ASN A 175 -14.36 -28.63 9.66
N ALA A 176 -13.96 -27.37 9.88
CA ALA A 176 -13.75 -26.80 11.21
C ALA A 176 -14.99 -26.86 12.14
N GLY A 177 -16.21 -26.97 11.57
CA GLY A 177 -17.46 -27.14 12.32
C GLY A 177 -17.61 -28.53 12.96
N ALA A 178 -17.54 -29.59 12.16
CA ALA A 178 -17.66 -30.98 12.62
C ALA A 178 -16.48 -31.41 13.51
N LEU A 179 -15.31 -30.78 13.34
CA LEU A 179 -14.10 -31.09 14.09
C LEU A 179 -14.08 -30.54 15.53
N LYS A 180 -15.09 -29.75 15.95
CA LYS A 180 -15.20 -29.27 17.35
C LYS A 180 -15.35 -30.42 18.35
N GLU A 181 -16.05 -31.48 17.98
CA GLU A 181 -16.28 -32.67 18.84
C GLU A 181 -15.14 -33.70 18.78
N LEU A 182 -14.20 -33.53 17.84
CA LEU A 182 -13.04 -34.43 17.60
C LEU A 182 -11.70 -33.75 17.94
N SER A 183 -11.72 -32.80 18.88
CA SER A 183 -10.57 -31.95 19.22
C SER A 183 -9.31 -32.74 19.65
N ASN A 184 -9.49 -33.83 20.41
CA ASN A 184 -8.40 -34.70 20.86
C ASN A 184 -7.70 -35.42 19.70
N GLU A 185 -8.45 -35.90 18.71
CA GLU A 185 -7.91 -36.54 17.51
C GLU A 185 -7.17 -35.55 16.63
N VAL A 186 -7.69 -34.33 16.50
CA VAL A 186 -7.03 -33.24 15.76
C VAL A 186 -5.71 -32.85 16.44
N GLU A 187 -5.66 -32.81 17.77
CA GLU A 187 -4.44 -32.51 18.51
C GLU A 187 -3.39 -33.62 18.38
N LYS A 188 -3.81 -34.89 18.46
CA LYS A 188 -2.94 -36.04 18.16
C LYS A 188 -2.37 -35.97 16.75
N LEU A 189 -3.20 -35.63 15.76
CA LEU A 189 -2.77 -35.53 14.37
C LEU A 189 -1.81 -34.36 14.12
N ARG A 190 -2.05 -33.20 14.76
CA ARG A 190 -1.12 -32.05 14.74
C ARG A 190 0.21 -32.34 15.44
N SER A 191 0.18 -33.14 16.51
CA SER A 191 1.41 -33.56 17.19
C SER A 191 2.24 -34.52 16.32
N ALA A 192 1.58 -35.43 15.60
CA ALA A 192 2.23 -36.36 14.66
C ALA A 192 2.86 -35.62 13.46
N MET A 193 2.27 -34.51 13.00
CA MET A 193 2.85 -33.67 11.95
C MET A 193 4.17 -32.98 12.36
N LYS A 194 4.50 -32.90 13.65
CA LYS A 194 5.76 -32.28 14.12
C LYS A 194 6.95 -33.24 14.14
N GLY A 195 6.72 -34.55 14.04
CA GLY A 195 7.76 -35.58 14.06
C GLY A 195 7.93 -36.23 12.68
N MET A 196 9.15 -36.25 12.16
CA MET A 196 9.45 -36.73 10.80
C MET A 196 9.79 -38.22 10.77
N GLU A 197 8.91 -39.12 11.27
CA GLU A 197 9.23 -40.56 11.27
C GLU A 197 8.18 -41.54 10.72
N GLU A 198 6.89 -41.22 10.55
CA GLU A 198 5.93 -42.24 10.06
C GLU A 198 4.82 -41.66 9.15
N ILE A 199 5.10 -41.50 7.84
CA ILE A 199 4.11 -41.07 6.83
C ILE A 199 2.87 -41.98 6.82
N ASP A 200 3.07 -43.29 6.92
CA ASP A 200 1.97 -44.27 6.83
C ASP A 200 1.04 -44.20 8.04
N ARG A 201 1.59 -43.91 9.22
CA ARG A 201 0.79 -43.68 10.43
C ARG A 201 -0.02 -42.39 10.33
N LEU A 202 0.56 -41.32 9.78
CA LEU A 202 -0.15 -40.07 9.49
C LEU A 202 -1.31 -40.27 8.52
N LYS A 203 -1.10 -41.06 7.45
CA LYS A 203 -2.18 -41.43 6.52
C LYS A 203 -3.30 -42.21 7.22
N GLN A 204 -2.96 -43.19 8.05
CA GLN A 204 -3.95 -43.98 8.78
C GLN A 204 -4.77 -43.12 9.76
N MET A 205 -4.11 -42.22 10.49
CA MET A 205 -4.77 -41.27 11.38
C MET A 205 -5.69 -40.32 10.61
N PHE A 206 -5.25 -39.86 9.43
CA PHE A 206 -6.04 -38.98 8.58
C PHE A 206 -7.30 -39.65 8.03
N GLU A 207 -7.19 -40.89 7.54
CA GLU A 207 -8.36 -41.65 7.07
C GLU A 207 -9.34 -41.98 8.20
N THR A 208 -8.83 -42.30 9.40
CA THR A 208 -9.67 -42.52 10.59
C THR A 208 -10.46 -41.24 10.96
N LEU A 209 -9.83 -40.07 10.82
CA LEU A 209 -10.49 -38.79 11.06
C LEU A 209 -11.57 -38.50 10.00
N LYS A 210 -11.29 -38.78 8.72
CA LYS A 210 -12.28 -38.64 7.63
C LYS A 210 -13.51 -39.52 7.85
N THR A 211 -13.34 -40.77 8.28
CA THR A 211 -14.47 -41.66 8.58
C THR A 211 -15.30 -41.15 9.76
N LYS A 212 -14.65 -40.69 10.84
CA LYS A 212 -15.36 -40.14 12.00
C LYS A 212 -16.15 -38.88 11.65
N VAL A 213 -15.58 -37.97 10.87
CA VAL A 213 -16.28 -36.75 10.42
C VAL A 213 -17.53 -37.10 9.60
N ARG A 214 -17.45 -38.10 8.71
CA ARG A 214 -18.61 -38.59 7.95
C ARG A 214 -19.68 -39.22 8.84
N GLU A 215 -19.28 -39.91 9.90
CA GLU A 215 -20.19 -40.47 10.90
C GLU A 215 -20.86 -39.36 11.71
N THR A 216 -20.14 -38.31 12.11
CA THR A 216 -20.69 -37.14 12.82
C THR A 216 -21.68 -36.36 11.95
N GLU A 217 -21.41 -36.24 10.65
CA GLU A 217 -22.35 -35.64 9.69
C GLU A 217 -23.61 -36.51 9.49
N SER A 218 -23.51 -37.83 9.64
CA SER A 218 -24.64 -38.76 9.49
C SER A 218 -25.57 -38.86 10.70
N VAL A 219 -25.21 -38.29 11.85
CA VAL A 219 -26.07 -38.26 13.06
C VAL A 219 -27.02 -37.06 13.08
N SER A 220 -26.93 -36.16 12.07
CA SER A 220 -27.84 -35.02 11.92
C SER A 220 -29.15 -35.38 11.21
N GLN A 221 -29.84 -36.43 11.68
CA GLN A 221 -31.29 -36.62 11.61
C GLN A 221 -31.66 -37.85 12.46
N PRO A 222 -32.56 -37.69 13.44
CA PRO A 222 -33.95 -38.03 13.15
C PRO A 222 -34.98 -37.06 13.73
N GLU A 223 -36.09 -36.96 13.00
CA GLU A 223 -37.40 -36.54 13.48
C GLU A 223 -37.76 -37.30 14.77
N ILE A 224 -38.37 -36.62 15.75
CA ILE A 224 -39.57 -37.02 16.52
C ILE A 224 -39.73 -36.16 17.80
N GLU A 225 -40.93 -35.56 17.89
CA GLU A 225 -41.71 -35.11 19.06
C GLU A 225 -41.49 -33.74 19.74
N SER A 226 -42.35 -32.82 19.29
CA SER A 226 -42.56 -31.44 19.67
C SER A 226 -43.20 -31.21 21.06
N LYS A 227 -42.61 -31.73 22.14
CA LYS A 227 -43.08 -31.33 23.49
C LYS A 227 -41.98 -31.00 24.49
N HIS A 228 -40.82 -31.65 24.44
CA HIS A 228 -39.73 -31.35 25.37
C HIS A 228 -38.89 -30.12 25.01
N LEU A 229 -38.88 -29.68 23.74
CA LEU A 229 -38.03 -28.55 23.32
C LEU A 229 -38.51 -27.21 23.92
N LYS A 230 -39.82 -27.02 24.10
CA LYS A 230 -40.37 -25.80 24.72
C LYS A 230 -40.09 -25.74 26.22
N GLU A 231 -40.12 -26.88 26.92
CA GLU A 231 -39.78 -26.93 28.34
C GLU A 231 -38.27 -26.73 28.55
N LEU A 232 -37.43 -27.25 27.66
CA LEU A 232 -35.99 -27.07 27.72
C LEU A 232 -35.56 -25.64 27.37
N GLU A 233 -36.23 -24.98 26.41
CA GLU A 233 -36.00 -23.56 26.09
C GLU A 233 -36.40 -22.63 27.24
N GLU A 234 -37.50 -22.92 27.94
CA GLU A 234 -37.93 -22.16 29.12
C GLU A 234 -36.95 -22.36 30.30
N LEU A 235 -36.44 -23.59 30.51
CA LEU A 235 -35.42 -23.90 31.52
C LEU A 235 -34.06 -23.26 31.22
N ILE A 236 -33.64 -23.22 29.95
CA ILE A 236 -32.41 -22.55 29.54
C ILE A 236 -32.54 -21.03 29.68
N ARG A 237 -33.73 -20.45 29.45
CA ARG A 237 -33.99 -19.03 29.70
C ARG A 237 -33.91 -18.71 31.20
N GLN A 238 -34.53 -19.54 32.04
CA GLN A 238 -34.47 -19.37 33.50
C GLN A 238 -33.03 -19.54 34.05
N GLN A 239 -32.27 -20.53 33.56
CA GLN A 239 -30.86 -20.68 33.95
C GLN A 239 -29.99 -19.50 33.53
N LYS A 240 -30.22 -18.91 32.37
CA LYS A 240 -29.48 -17.71 31.93
C LYS A 240 -29.84 -16.47 32.76
N GLU A 241 -31.11 -16.32 33.13
CA GLU A 241 -31.55 -15.23 34.02
C GLU A 241 -31.00 -15.40 35.45
N ASP A 242 -30.92 -16.64 35.96
CA ASP A 242 -30.33 -16.97 37.25
C ASP A 242 -28.79 -16.84 37.25
N GLU A 243 -28.11 -17.20 36.16
CA GLU A 243 -26.68 -16.95 35.97
C GLU A 243 -26.35 -15.46 35.90
N GLU A 244 -27.20 -14.64 35.26
CA GLU A 244 -27.01 -13.19 35.26
C GLU A 244 -27.28 -12.57 36.65
N ARG A 245 -28.25 -13.09 37.40
CA ARG A 245 -28.49 -12.69 38.79
C ARG A 245 -27.32 -13.04 39.69
N THR A 246 -26.82 -14.28 39.61
CA THR A 246 -25.65 -14.72 40.41
C THR A 246 -24.37 -13.99 40.01
N LYS A 247 -24.18 -13.63 38.73
CA LYS A 247 -23.06 -12.76 38.31
C LYS A 247 -23.17 -11.34 38.85
N LYS A 248 -24.38 -10.77 38.90
CA LYS A 248 -24.63 -9.45 39.51
C LYS A 248 -24.47 -9.48 41.04
N GLU A 249 -24.89 -10.55 41.70
CA GLU A 249 -24.69 -10.75 43.15
C GLU A 249 -23.22 -11.02 43.50
N ALA A 250 -22.49 -11.78 42.68
CA ALA A 250 -21.05 -12.02 42.85
C ALA A 250 -20.21 -10.76 42.57
N ALA A 251 -20.64 -9.89 41.65
CA ALA A 251 -20.02 -8.59 41.42
C ALA A 251 -20.19 -7.64 42.62
N VAL A 252 -21.37 -7.65 43.25
CA VAL A 252 -21.63 -6.89 44.49
C VAL A 252 -20.87 -7.49 45.68
N TYR A 253 -20.77 -8.81 45.79
CA TYR A 253 -20.01 -9.49 46.84
C TYR A 253 -18.49 -9.24 46.71
N ASN A 254 -17.96 -9.20 45.49
CA ASN A 254 -16.55 -8.87 45.25
C ASN A 254 -16.21 -7.39 45.51
N LEU A 255 -17.15 -6.47 45.28
CA LEU A 255 -17.02 -5.06 45.64
C LEU A 255 -16.95 -4.86 47.17
N VAL A 256 -17.67 -5.68 47.94
CA VAL A 256 -17.67 -5.61 49.42
C VAL A 256 -16.42 -6.25 50.03
N ILE A 257 -15.83 -7.28 49.39
CA ILE A 257 -14.56 -7.88 49.83
C ILE A 257 -13.36 -6.96 49.55
N GLN A 258 -13.35 -6.27 48.40
CA GLN A 258 -12.29 -5.30 48.07
C GLN A 258 -12.23 -4.08 49.00
N HIS A 259 -13.31 -3.79 49.75
CA HIS A 259 -13.34 -2.73 50.76
C HIS A 259 -13.04 -3.17 52.19
N LYS A 260 -13.00 -4.48 52.49
CA LYS A 260 -12.66 -5.00 53.83
C LYS A 260 -11.25 -5.59 53.97
N ALA A 261 -10.51 -5.79 52.87
CA ALA A 261 -9.12 -6.27 52.89
C ALA A 261 -8.06 -5.16 52.74
N ARG A 262 -8.43 -3.89 52.95
CA ARG A 262 -7.51 -2.74 53.01
C ARG A 262 -7.29 -2.26 54.44
N THR A 263 -6.96 -3.19 55.33
CA THR A 263 -6.25 -2.86 56.56
C THR A 263 -5.35 -4.04 56.89
N ASP A 264 -4.08 -3.70 57.09
CA ASP A 264 -2.98 -4.50 57.65
C ASP A 264 -1.95 -5.12 56.69
N GLU A 265 -0.71 -4.69 56.98
CA GLU A 265 0.61 -5.18 56.57
C GLU A 265 1.14 -4.78 55.17
N ARG A 266 1.64 -3.54 55.12
CA ARG A 266 2.57 -3.06 54.09
C ARG A 266 3.97 -3.60 54.35
N THR A 267 4.44 -4.54 53.53
CA THR A 267 5.86 -4.66 53.19
C THR A 267 6.12 -3.89 51.90
N GLU A 268 7.09 -2.97 51.93
CA GLU A 268 7.46 -2.10 50.81
C GLU A 268 7.86 -2.91 49.56
N ALA A 269 6.93 -3.08 48.63
CA ALA A 269 7.20 -3.74 47.35
C ALA A 269 7.81 -2.73 46.36
N PHE A 270 9.00 -3.04 45.85
CA PHE A 270 9.69 -2.26 44.81
C PHE A 270 9.36 -2.82 43.41
N CYS A 271 9.31 -1.94 42.40
CA CYS A 271 9.03 -2.31 41.03
C CYS A 271 10.12 -3.23 40.45
N PRO A 272 9.79 -4.41 39.91
CA PRO A 272 10.78 -5.36 39.38
C PRO A 272 11.47 -4.87 38.08
N VAL A 273 10.94 -3.82 37.45
CA VAL A 273 11.48 -3.24 36.20
C VAL A 273 12.47 -2.12 36.45
N CYS A 274 12.21 -1.24 37.42
CA CYS A 274 13.02 -0.03 37.63
C CYS A 274 13.38 0.26 39.09
N GLY A 275 12.98 -0.60 40.03
CA GLY A 275 13.27 -0.46 41.46
C GLY A 275 12.57 0.69 42.18
N SER A 276 11.66 1.43 41.52
CA SER A 276 10.90 2.51 42.16
C SER A 276 9.65 2.02 42.90
N THR A 277 9.06 2.88 43.72
CA THR A 277 7.85 2.57 44.49
C THR A 277 6.59 2.68 43.61
N PHE A 278 5.56 1.94 43.99
CA PHE A 278 4.23 2.03 43.37
C PHE A 278 3.40 3.14 44.03
N ASP A 279 2.55 3.81 43.26
CA ASP A 279 1.58 4.79 43.75
C ASP A 279 0.36 4.12 44.41
N MET A 280 -0.60 4.94 44.89
CA MET A 280 -1.80 4.46 45.58
C MET A 280 -2.71 3.59 44.70
N ASP A 281 -2.56 3.65 43.37
CA ASP A 281 -3.31 2.85 42.39
C ASP A 281 -2.54 1.59 41.96
N GLY A 282 -1.38 1.31 42.58
CA GLY A 282 -0.55 0.15 42.25
C GLY A 282 0.24 0.32 40.96
N GLN A 283 0.38 1.54 40.44
CA GLN A 283 1.17 1.82 39.25
C GLN A 283 2.56 2.33 39.63
N CYS A 284 3.58 1.91 38.89
CA CYS A 284 4.95 2.28 39.20
C CYS A 284 5.16 3.78 38.96
N THR A 285 5.54 4.54 39.99
CA THR A 285 5.67 6.01 39.92
C THR A 285 6.61 6.49 38.83
N ARG A 286 7.68 5.73 38.53
CA ARG A 286 8.65 6.04 37.47
C ARG A 286 8.20 5.57 36.08
N CYS A 287 7.79 4.32 35.94
CA CYS A 287 7.33 3.77 34.65
C CYS A 287 6.03 4.43 34.15
N SER A 288 5.16 4.88 35.06
CA SER A 288 3.92 5.60 34.71
C SER A 288 4.17 7.00 34.17
N ILE A 289 5.26 7.67 34.55
CA ILE A 289 5.66 8.96 33.97
C ILE A 289 6.24 8.75 32.57
N GLU A 290 7.10 7.73 32.39
CA GLU A 290 7.66 7.36 31.07
C GLU A 290 6.56 6.97 30.06
N GLN A 291 5.55 6.23 30.50
CA GLN A 291 4.38 5.88 29.68
C GLN A 291 3.40 7.04 29.44
N LYS A 292 3.50 8.14 30.20
CA LYS A 292 2.72 9.38 29.98
C LYS A 292 3.45 10.36 29.05
N MET A 293 4.78 10.26 28.94
CA MET A 293 5.61 11.15 28.11
C MET A 293 5.58 10.74 26.63
N PHE A 294 5.59 9.44 26.31
CA PHE A 294 5.60 8.95 24.92
C PHE A 294 4.34 8.15 24.59
N GLY A 295 4.05 7.99 23.28
CA GLY A 295 2.86 7.26 22.83
C GLY A 295 2.94 5.77 23.13
N ARG A 296 1.80 5.17 23.51
CA ARG A 296 1.71 3.72 23.74
C ARG A 296 1.55 2.96 22.43
N ILE A 297 2.20 1.79 22.34
CA ILE A 297 2.01 0.86 21.24
C ILE A 297 0.58 0.30 21.32
N VAL A 298 -0.19 0.43 20.25
CA VAL A 298 -1.58 0.00 20.23
C VAL A 298 -1.68 -1.42 19.68
N GLY A 299 -1.95 -2.40 20.55
CA GLY A 299 -1.98 -3.83 20.19
C GLY A 299 -3.00 -4.24 19.11
N LYS A 300 -4.02 -3.40 18.85
CA LYS A 300 -4.97 -3.63 17.75
C LYS A 300 -4.30 -3.61 16.37
N PHE A 301 -3.23 -2.82 16.24
CA PHE A 301 -2.44 -2.70 15.02
C PHE A 301 -1.33 -3.75 15.04
N SER A 302 -1.65 -4.92 14.50
CA SER A 302 -0.73 -6.06 14.42
C SER A 302 -0.46 -6.46 12.97
N MET A 303 0.63 -7.20 12.74
CA MET A 303 0.95 -7.76 11.42
C MET A 303 -0.12 -8.74 10.93
N ALA A 304 -0.87 -9.37 11.83
CA ALA A 304 -1.92 -10.32 11.51
C ALA A 304 -3.20 -9.63 11.02
N ASN A 305 -3.46 -8.41 11.49
CA ASN A 305 -4.62 -7.61 11.08
C ASN A 305 -4.34 -6.71 9.87
N PHE A 306 -3.11 -6.70 9.36
CA PHE A 306 -2.76 -5.89 8.19
C PHE A 306 -3.04 -6.67 6.90
N ILE A 307 -3.99 -6.19 6.11
CA ILE A 307 -4.34 -6.81 4.81
C ILE A 307 -3.29 -6.43 3.77
N VAL A 308 -2.65 -7.45 3.19
CA VAL A 308 -1.57 -7.29 2.20
C VAL A 308 -2.13 -7.34 0.79
N GLY A 309 -1.92 -6.26 0.05
CA GLY A 309 -2.32 -6.07 -1.34
C GLY A 309 -1.15 -5.67 -2.24
N ALA A 310 -1.39 -5.49 -3.55
CA ALA A 310 -0.33 -5.09 -4.47
C ALA A 310 0.30 -3.74 -4.09
N SER A 311 -0.50 -2.80 -3.57
CA SER A 311 -0.09 -1.43 -3.21
C SER A 311 0.80 -1.32 -1.97
N ASN A 312 0.75 -2.30 -1.06
CA ASN A 312 1.42 -2.26 0.25
C ASN A 312 2.31 -3.48 0.53
N ARG A 313 2.39 -4.45 -0.40
CA ARG A 313 3.18 -5.68 -0.27
C ARG A 313 4.65 -5.42 0.04
N PHE A 314 5.25 -4.45 -0.64
CA PHE A 314 6.65 -4.10 -0.41
C PHE A 314 6.86 -3.53 1.00
N ALA A 315 5.97 -2.62 1.44
CA ALA A 315 6.02 -2.06 2.78
C ALA A 315 5.85 -3.13 3.87
N TYR A 316 4.93 -4.07 3.67
CA TYR A 316 4.74 -5.21 4.57
C TYR A 316 5.99 -6.11 4.65
N ALA A 317 6.62 -6.40 3.51
CA ALA A 317 7.84 -7.20 3.47
C ALA A 317 9.00 -6.52 4.20
N VAL A 318 9.18 -5.20 4.00
CA VAL A 318 10.16 -4.40 4.73
C VAL A 318 9.88 -4.43 6.23
N ALA A 319 8.62 -4.22 6.63
CA ALA A 319 8.19 -4.26 8.02
C ALA A 319 8.49 -5.62 8.67
N MET A 320 8.26 -6.72 7.95
CA MET A 320 8.61 -8.06 8.39
C MET A 320 10.12 -8.29 8.50
N GLY A 321 10.92 -7.69 7.61
CA GLY A 321 12.38 -7.73 7.62
C GLY A 321 12.95 -7.05 8.86
N ILE A 322 12.56 -5.79 9.11
CA ILE A 322 13.04 -5.02 10.27
C ILE A 322 12.55 -5.60 11.60
N SER A 323 11.36 -6.21 11.64
CA SER A 323 10.90 -6.93 12.84
C SER A 323 11.73 -8.19 13.16
N LYS A 324 12.41 -8.77 12.17
CA LYS A 324 13.29 -9.94 12.37
C LYS A 324 14.73 -9.55 12.65
N TYR A 325 15.22 -8.51 11.97
CA TYR A 325 16.60 -8.04 12.05
C TYR A 325 16.63 -6.52 12.25
N PRO A 326 16.25 -6.03 13.45
CA PRO A 326 16.19 -4.61 13.73
C PRO A 326 17.59 -3.98 13.65
N GLY A 327 17.70 -2.82 13.01
CA GLY A 327 18.92 -2.01 12.97
C GLY A 327 19.94 -2.41 11.91
N THR A 328 19.81 -3.59 11.28
CA THR A 328 20.82 -4.14 10.36
C THR A 328 20.42 -4.12 8.89
N LEU A 329 19.25 -4.65 8.52
CA LEU A 329 18.85 -4.74 7.11
C LEU A 329 18.56 -3.36 6.50
N TYR A 330 17.76 -2.56 7.18
CA TYR A 330 17.31 -1.24 6.74
C TYR A 330 17.24 -0.29 7.93
N ASN A 331 18.08 0.75 7.92
CA ASN A 331 18.12 1.75 8.99
C ASN A 331 18.64 3.10 8.48
N PRO A 332 17.90 4.21 8.63
CA PRO A 332 16.49 4.28 9.04
C PRO A 332 15.55 3.70 7.97
N VAL A 333 14.32 3.35 8.37
CA VAL A 333 13.22 3.09 7.42
C VAL A 333 12.26 4.26 7.42
N PHE A 334 11.95 4.78 6.24
CA PHE A 334 11.04 5.90 6.04
C PHE A 334 9.82 5.47 5.23
N PHE A 335 8.66 5.37 5.86
CA PHE A 335 7.39 5.11 5.20
C PHE A 335 6.72 6.42 4.77
N CYS A 336 6.48 6.59 3.48
CA CYS A 336 5.74 7.73 2.93
C CYS A 336 4.46 7.29 2.23
N GLY A 337 3.47 8.18 2.14
CA GLY A 337 2.23 7.92 1.39
C GLY A 337 1.04 8.72 1.90
N SER A 338 -0.07 8.70 1.16
CA SER A 338 -1.30 9.45 1.48
C SER A 338 -1.92 9.06 2.82
N VAL A 339 -2.90 9.84 3.29
CA VAL A 339 -3.67 9.51 4.51
C VAL A 339 -4.39 8.18 4.31
N GLY A 340 -4.39 7.34 5.35
CA GLY A 340 -5.11 6.06 5.31
C GLY A 340 -4.43 4.93 4.52
N CYS A 341 -3.20 5.07 4.03
CA CYS A 341 -2.50 3.97 3.33
C CYS A 341 -1.92 2.89 4.28
N GLY A 342 -1.98 3.08 5.60
CA GLY A 342 -1.57 2.09 6.60
C GLY A 342 -0.21 2.31 7.27
N LYS A 343 0.41 3.49 7.12
CA LYS A 343 1.69 3.86 7.76
C LYS A 343 1.70 3.63 9.28
N THR A 344 0.78 4.28 9.99
CA THR A 344 0.65 4.17 11.46
C THR A 344 0.38 2.74 11.92
N HIS A 345 -0.43 1.98 11.16
CA HIS A 345 -0.68 0.56 11.45
C HIS A 345 0.63 -0.23 11.38
N LEU A 346 1.40 -0.07 10.29
CA LEU A 346 2.69 -0.76 10.15
C LEU A 346 3.65 -0.38 11.26
N MET A 347 3.76 0.91 11.61
CA MET A 347 4.63 1.35 12.71
C MET A 347 4.32 0.64 14.02
N HIS A 348 3.04 0.63 14.43
CA HIS A 348 2.64 -0.07 15.65
C HIS A 348 2.81 -1.59 15.55
N ALA A 349 2.54 -2.17 14.38
CA ALA A 349 2.72 -3.60 14.14
C ALA A 349 4.19 -4.03 14.23
N ILE A 350 5.12 -3.20 13.74
CA ILE A 350 6.56 -3.43 13.87
C ILE A 350 6.95 -3.31 15.34
N ALA A 351 6.57 -2.19 15.99
CA ALA A 351 6.92 -1.91 17.37
C ALA A 351 6.44 -3.02 18.32
N GLY A 352 5.17 -3.44 18.21
CA GLY A 352 4.62 -4.52 19.02
C GLY A 352 5.27 -5.88 18.74
N LYS A 353 5.70 -6.14 17.50
CA LYS A 353 6.41 -7.38 17.16
C LYS A 353 7.84 -7.39 17.69
N LEU A 354 8.51 -6.23 17.73
CA LEU A 354 9.82 -6.08 18.35
C LEU A 354 9.73 -6.22 19.88
N GLU A 355 8.75 -5.57 20.51
CA GLU A 355 8.49 -5.59 21.95
C GLU A 355 8.23 -7.02 22.46
N ASN A 356 7.45 -7.79 21.71
CA ASN A 356 7.12 -9.18 22.07
C ASN A 356 8.12 -10.21 21.49
N GLY A 357 9.22 -9.76 20.91
CA GLY A 357 10.14 -10.60 20.13
C GLY A 357 11.60 -10.29 20.40
N VAL A 358 12.33 -9.90 19.36
CA VAL A 358 13.80 -9.72 19.38
C VAL A 358 14.24 -8.64 20.37
N LEU A 359 13.38 -7.67 20.66
CA LEU A 359 13.63 -6.56 21.58
C LEU A 359 12.80 -6.68 22.87
N ALA A 360 12.44 -7.88 23.29
CA ALA A 360 11.78 -8.10 24.57
C ALA A 360 12.63 -7.56 25.74
N GLY A 361 12.02 -6.73 26.59
CA GLY A 361 12.72 -6.07 27.72
C GLY A 361 13.67 -4.94 27.32
N LYS A 362 13.69 -4.53 26.04
CA LYS A 362 14.46 -3.39 25.53
C LYS A 362 13.61 -2.13 25.45
N ARG A 363 14.26 -0.98 25.25
CA ARG A 363 13.58 0.32 25.28
C ARG A 363 13.08 0.70 23.88
N ILE A 364 11.79 0.52 23.63
CA ILE A 364 11.14 0.93 22.38
C ILE A 364 10.35 2.20 22.64
N ILE A 365 10.59 3.24 21.84
CA ILE A 365 9.88 4.52 21.97
C ILE A 365 9.07 4.77 20.70
N TYR A 366 7.78 5.06 20.90
CA TYR A 366 6.88 5.53 19.87
C TYR A 366 6.43 6.96 20.17
N THR A 367 6.51 7.84 19.18
CA THR A 367 6.08 9.23 19.30
C THR A 367 5.67 9.81 17.95
N ASN A 368 5.10 11.01 17.96
CA ASN A 368 4.98 11.84 16.77
C ASN A 368 5.64 13.21 17.02
N ILE A 369 5.77 14.02 15.97
CA ILE A 369 6.43 15.32 16.06
C ILE A 369 5.65 16.29 16.96
N ALA A 370 4.32 16.38 16.86
CA ALA A 370 3.51 17.23 17.74
C ALA A 370 3.73 16.93 19.23
N ILE A 371 3.75 15.65 19.63
CA ILE A 371 4.00 15.24 21.02
C ILE A 371 5.43 15.63 21.42
N LEU A 372 6.43 15.32 20.60
CA LEU A 372 7.82 15.69 20.90
C LEU A 372 7.99 17.19 21.08
N ASN A 373 7.41 18.00 20.18
CA ASN A 373 7.48 19.45 20.28
C ASN A 373 6.81 19.95 21.58
N GLY A 374 5.60 19.46 21.87
CA GLY A 374 4.87 19.82 23.09
C GLY A 374 5.61 19.41 24.36
N LEU A 375 6.33 18.28 24.37
CA LEU A 375 7.18 17.89 25.51
C LEU A 375 8.33 18.86 25.73
N PHE A 376 9.04 19.24 24.66
CA PHE A 376 10.18 20.15 24.76
C PHE A 376 9.79 21.59 25.10
N GLU A 377 8.60 22.02 24.69
CA GLU A 377 8.02 23.31 25.06
C GLU A 377 7.55 23.31 26.52
N LYS A 378 6.89 22.24 26.97
CA LYS A 378 6.33 22.13 28.32
C LYS A 378 7.40 21.93 29.39
N TYR A 379 8.49 21.24 29.07
CA TYR A 379 9.56 20.89 30.01
C TYR A 379 10.93 21.41 29.51
N PRO A 380 11.14 22.73 29.46
CA PRO A 380 12.37 23.30 28.90
C PRO A 380 13.62 22.98 29.73
N GLY A 381 13.47 22.75 31.05
CA GLY A 381 14.56 22.33 31.94
C GLY A 381 14.99 20.87 31.76
N ASP A 382 14.08 20.02 31.25
CA ASP A 382 14.30 18.58 31.11
C ASP A 382 14.68 18.19 29.67
N LYS A 383 14.94 19.16 28.79
CA LYS A 383 15.30 18.93 27.37
C LYS A 383 16.43 17.93 27.22
N GLN A 384 17.45 18.02 28.08
CA GLN A 384 18.57 17.11 28.07
C GLN A 384 18.15 15.69 28.46
N GLU A 385 17.38 15.52 29.54
CA GLU A 385 16.89 14.21 29.98
C GLU A 385 16.00 13.55 28.92
N ILE A 386 15.11 14.32 28.29
CA ILE A 386 14.24 13.85 27.20
C ILE A 386 15.09 13.39 26.00
N SER A 387 16.10 14.17 25.62
CA SER A 387 17.01 13.84 24.51
C SER A 387 17.86 12.62 24.82
N GLU A 388 18.33 12.47 26.05
CA GLU A 388 19.07 11.28 26.52
C GLU A 388 18.17 10.04 26.52
N LYS A 389 16.90 10.16 26.91
CA LYS A 389 15.93 9.05 26.83
C LYS A 389 15.73 8.57 25.40
N LEU A 390 15.56 9.50 24.45
CA LEU A 390 15.42 9.20 23.03
C LEU A 390 16.70 8.59 22.43
N THR A 391 17.87 9.12 22.80
CA THR A 391 19.18 8.63 22.32
C THR A 391 19.49 7.23 22.83
N ASN A 392 18.98 6.86 24.01
CA ASN A 392 19.18 5.54 24.63
C ASN A 392 18.11 4.51 24.21
N ALA A 393 17.27 4.81 23.22
CA ALA A 393 16.28 3.86 22.71
C ALA A 393 16.96 2.73 21.91
N ASP A 394 16.45 1.51 22.06
CA ASP A 394 16.83 0.37 21.22
C ASP A 394 16.09 0.39 19.88
N ALA A 395 14.89 0.98 19.85
CA ALA A 395 14.17 1.33 18.64
C ALA A 395 13.35 2.62 18.83
N LEU A 396 13.39 3.50 17.82
CA LEU A 396 12.68 4.78 17.79
C LEU A 396 11.70 4.84 16.61
N PHE A 397 10.43 5.11 16.93
CA PHE A 397 9.34 5.25 15.99
C PHE A 397 8.80 6.69 16.02
N ILE A 398 8.81 7.37 14.87
CA ILE A 398 8.32 8.76 14.75
C ILE A 398 7.26 8.84 13.65
N ASP A 399 6.01 9.09 14.03
CA ASP A 399 4.88 9.29 13.12
C ASP A 399 4.68 10.78 12.78
N ASN A 400 3.94 11.06 11.70
CA ASN A 400 3.68 12.40 11.16
C ASN A 400 4.95 13.29 11.06
N PHE A 401 6.03 12.75 10.51
CA PHE A 401 7.31 13.45 10.45
C PHE A 401 7.25 14.78 9.66
N GLU A 402 6.29 14.93 8.74
CA GLU A 402 6.10 16.17 8.00
C GLU A 402 5.84 17.40 8.89
N GLU A 403 5.32 17.21 10.10
CA GLU A 403 5.02 18.29 11.06
C GLU A 403 6.30 18.96 11.61
N ILE A 404 7.49 18.42 11.31
CA ILE A 404 8.78 19.01 11.73
C ILE A 404 9.15 20.26 10.92
N ALA A 405 8.46 20.49 9.80
CA ALA A 405 8.70 21.60 8.90
C ALA A 405 8.67 22.94 9.65
N GLY A 406 9.71 23.75 9.48
CA GLY A 406 9.81 25.08 10.09
C GLY A 406 10.18 25.14 11.57
N ASN A 407 10.35 24.01 12.27
CA ASN A 407 10.81 23.98 13.66
C ASN A 407 12.32 23.67 13.77
N GLU A 408 13.15 24.67 13.49
CA GLU A 408 14.62 24.53 13.44
C GLU A 408 15.22 23.99 14.75
N GLY A 409 14.68 24.40 15.90
CA GLY A 409 15.14 23.92 17.21
C GLY A 409 14.91 22.43 17.41
N LEU A 410 13.73 21.94 17.05
CA LEU A 410 13.42 20.51 17.12
C LEU A 410 14.22 19.71 16.09
N GLN A 411 14.40 20.25 14.88
CA GLN A 411 15.23 19.61 13.84
C GLN A 411 16.67 19.41 14.32
N ALA A 412 17.30 20.41 14.95
CA ALA A 412 18.66 20.28 15.47
C ALA A 412 18.78 19.14 16.49
N ILE A 413 17.89 19.09 17.49
CA ILE A 413 17.89 18.06 18.53
C ILE A 413 17.63 16.68 17.93
N LEU A 414 16.62 16.56 17.07
CA LEU A 414 16.24 15.29 16.48
C LEU A 414 17.29 14.77 15.50
N GLY A 415 17.93 15.63 14.73
CA GLY A 415 19.02 15.28 13.83
C GLY A 415 20.20 14.64 14.56
N GLU A 416 20.58 15.16 15.73
CA GLU A 416 21.60 14.54 16.58
C GLU A 416 21.19 13.16 17.08
N ILE A 417 19.94 13.01 17.54
CA ILE A 417 19.39 11.74 18.05
C ILE A 417 19.39 10.69 16.95
N LEU A 418 18.85 11.02 15.77
CA LEU A 418 18.77 10.13 14.61
C LEU A 418 20.17 9.65 14.20
N ASN A 419 21.13 10.56 14.08
CA ASN A 419 22.51 10.21 13.72
C ASN A 419 23.17 9.28 14.75
N LYS A 420 22.95 9.50 16.05
CA LYS A 420 23.48 8.63 17.11
C LYS A 420 22.86 7.23 17.05
N LEU A 421 21.53 7.13 16.91
CA LEU A 421 20.83 5.85 16.85
C LEU A 421 21.21 5.04 15.61
N VAL A 422 21.26 5.67 14.44
CA VAL A 422 21.63 5.00 13.18
C VAL A 422 23.08 4.48 13.26
N ARG A 423 24.03 5.29 13.77
CA ARG A 423 25.42 4.86 13.97
C ARG A 423 25.58 3.73 14.98
N ALA A 424 24.70 3.67 15.99
CA ALA A 424 24.67 2.63 16.99
C ALA A 424 23.85 1.39 16.56
N GLU A 425 23.45 1.32 15.27
CA GLU A 425 22.63 0.24 14.71
C GLU A 425 21.31 0.01 15.50
N LYS A 426 20.77 1.07 16.12
CA LYS A 426 19.45 1.04 16.75
C LYS A 426 18.38 1.32 15.73
N GLN A 427 17.28 0.57 15.76
CA GLN A 427 16.28 0.65 14.70
C GLN A 427 15.55 2.00 14.74
N VAL A 428 15.59 2.73 13.64
CA VAL A 428 14.80 3.94 13.44
C VAL A 428 13.74 3.68 12.38
N VAL A 429 12.48 4.00 12.69
CA VAL A 429 11.35 3.91 11.75
C VAL A 429 10.57 5.21 11.79
N ILE A 430 10.38 5.80 10.62
CA ILE A 430 9.74 7.10 10.47
C ILE A 430 8.58 6.96 9.49
N ALA A 431 7.47 7.64 9.76
CA ALA A 431 6.36 7.77 8.84
C ALA A 431 6.04 9.23 8.55
N SER A 432 5.68 9.51 7.30
CA SER A 432 5.35 10.84 6.81
C SER A 432 4.29 10.77 5.72
N LYS A 433 3.54 11.86 5.53
CA LYS A 433 2.71 12.03 4.32
C LYS A 433 3.55 12.38 3.09
N LEU A 434 4.65 13.10 3.29
CA LEU A 434 5.54 13.62 2.25
C LEU A 434 6.85 12.82 2.17
N MET A 435 7.46 12.76 1.00
CA MET A 435 8.85 12.29 0.86
C MET A 435 9.81 13.22 1.63
N PRO A 436 10.98 12.74 2.10
CA PRO A 436 11.94 13.59 2.80
C PRO A 436 12.30 14.87 2.03
N ALA A 437 12.47 14.76 0.70
CA ALA A 437 12.80 15.90 -0.16
C ALA A 437 11.64 16.88 -0.40
N GLU A 438 10.40 16.47 -0.10
CA GLU A 438 9.19 17.29 -0.24
C GLU A 438 8.83 18.02 1.06
N ILE A 439 9.49 17.71 2.18
CA ILE A 439 9.23 18.38 3.46
C ILE A 439 9.82 19.80 3.42
N PRO A 440 9.01 20.87 3.57
CA PRO A 440 9.49 22.23 3.49
C PRO A 440 10.50 22.55 4.59
N LYS A 441 11.59 23.22 4.23
CA LYS A 441 12.64 23.68 5.17
C LYS A 441 13.16 22.55 6.09
N LEU A 442 13.35 21.35 5.53
CA LEU A 442 13.99 20.24 6.24
C LEU A 442 15.51 20.45 6.24
N ASP A 443 16.14 20.27 7.41
CA ASP A 443 17.58 20.30 7.56
C ASP A 443 18.28 19.31 6.61
N THR A 444 19.36 19.77 5.98
CA THR A 444 20.09 18.97 4.98
C THR A 444 20.72 17.72 5.61
N GLY A 445 21.18 17.81 6.86
CA GLY A 445 21.75 16.69 7.59
C GLY A 445 20.73 15.59 7.87
N ILE A 446 19.52 15.97 8.29
CA ILE A 446 18.40 15.04 8.43
C ILE A 446 18.04 14.42 7.09
N LEU A 447 17.88 15.23 6.03
CA LEU A 447 17.55 14.72 4.69
C LEU A 447 18.56 13.67 4.21
N LEU A 448 19.86 13.92 4.37
CA LEU A 448 20.92 12.98 4.03
C LEU A 448 20.86 11.70 4.87
N CYS A 449 20.60 11.81 6.18
CA CYS A 449 20.43 10.68 7.07
C CYS A 449 19.25 9.78 6.66
N LEU A 450 18.10 10.39 6.34
CA LEU A 450 16.90 9.67 5.92
C LEU A 450 17.07 8.99 4.56
N THR A 451 17.70 9.67 3.61
CA THR A 451 17.92 9.15 2.25
C THR A 451 18.98 8.06 2.17
N ALA A 452 19.90 7.99 3.15
CA ALA A 452 20.86 6.89 3.27
C ALA A 452 20.21 5.56 3.69
N GLY A 453 19.00 5.60 4.27
CA GLY A 453 18.23 4.43 4.67
C GLY A 453 17.36 3.86 3.54
N LEU A 454 16.22 3.27 3.92
CA LEU A 454 15.23 2.76 2.97
C LEU A 454 13.96 3.63 2.98
N ILE A 455 13.65 4.23 1.84
CA ILE A 455 12.39 4.95 1.62
C ILE A 455 11.39 4.00 0.97
N VAL A 456 10.21 3.90 1.59
CA VAL A 456 9.13 3.00 1.17
C VAL A 456 7.86 3.81 0.95
N ASN A 457 7.44 3.90 -0.31
CA ASN A 457 6.18 4.55 -0.66
C ASN A 457 5.01 3.56 -0.59
N ILE A 458 4.04 3.84 0.28
CA ILE A 458 2.83 3.06 0.48
C ILE A 458 1.70 3.72 -0.31
N GLN A 459 1.20 2.99 -1.30
CA GLN A 459 0.12 3.44 -2.16
C GLN A 459 -1.25 3.10 -1.56
N GLU A 460 -2.29 3.79 -2.03
CA GLU A 460 -3.67 3.47 -1.67
C GLU A 460 -4.03 2.03 -2.09
N PRO A 461 -4.87 1.33 -1.32
CA PRO A 461 -5.27 -0.03 -1.66
C PRO A 461 -6.08 -0.07 -2.96
N ASP A 462 -5.80 -1.09 -3.76
CA ASP A 462 -6.62 -1.41 -4.92
C ASP A 462 -8.01 -1.91 -4.49
N MET A 463 -8.91 -2.02 -5.47
CA MET A 463 -10.28 -2.49 -5.28
C MET A 463 -10.37 -3.82 -4.54
N GLU A 464 -9.49 -4.77 -4.86
CA GLU A 464 -9.48 -6.10 -4.27
C GLU A 464 -9.09 -6.04 -2.80
N THR A 465 -8.00 -5.34 -2.50
CA THR A 465 -7.50 -5.08 -1.14
C THR A 465 -8.54 -4.32 -0.32
N LYS A 466 -9.22 -3.32 -0.90
CA LYS A 466 -10.34 -2.61 -0.23
C LYS A 466 -11.47 -3.56 0.15
N ARG A 467 -11.87 -4.50 -0.72
CA ARG A 467 -12.91 -5.51 -0.39
C ARG A 467 -12.49 -6.36 0.79
N ASP A 468 -11.25 -6.81 0.82
CA ASP A 468 -10.76 -7.67 1.91
C ASP A 468 -10.63 -6.92 3.23
N ILE A 469 -10.24 -5.63 3.19
CA ILE A 469 -10.31 -4.73 4.34
C ILE A 469 -11.76 -4.61 4.86
N ILE A 470 -12.74 -4.41 3.97
CA ILE A 470 -14.16 -4.31 4.36
C ILE A 470 -14.63 -5.63 4.99
N LYS A 471 -14.36 -6.77 4.35
CA LYS A 471 -14.75 -8.09 4.89
C LYS A 471 -14.17 -8.32 6.28
N ARG A 472 -12.89 -8.00 6.47
CA ARG A 472 -12.23 -8.14 7.77
C ARG A 472 -12.89 -7.25 8.82
N TYR A 473 -13.15 -6.00 8.48
CA TYR A 473 -13.81 -5.05 9.36
C TYR A 473 -15.21 -5.51 9.77
N VAL A 474 -16.01 -5.98 8.81
CA VAL A 474 -17.36 -6.53 9.01
C VAL A 474 -17.34 -7.72 9.98
N GLN A 475 -16.39 -8.65 9.78
CA GLN A 475 -16.20 -9.81 10.65
C GLN A 475 -15.82 -9.42 12.08
N GLU A 476 -14.90 -8.46 12.25
CA GLU A 476 -14.45 -8.00 13.56
C GLU A 476 -15.57 -7.32 14.37
N HIS A 477 -16.52 -6.66 13.70
CA HIS A 477 -17.63 -5.95 14.34
C HIS A 477 -18.93 -6.77 14.40
N GLY A 478 -18.91 -8.05 13.99
CA GLY A 478 -20.10 -8.91 13.98
C GLY A 478 -21.21 -8.42 13.06
N MET A 479 -20.88 -7.59 12.06
CA MET A 479 -21.82 -7.09 11.07
C MET A 479 -21.99 -8.13 9.95
N VAL A 480 -23.15 -8.15 9.29
CA VAL A 480 -23.39 -8.95 8.09
C VAL A 480 -23.71 -8.01 6.94
N LEU A 481 -22.89 -8.03 5.90
CA LEU A 481 -23.10 -7.26 4.66
C LEU A 481 -23.16 -8.21 3.47
N ASP A 482 -24.11 -7.98 2.58
CA ASP A 482 -24.19 -8.70 1.31
C ASP A 482 -22.98 -8.41 0.43
N ALA A 483 -22.57 -9.41 -0.36
CA ALA A 483 -21.45 -9.28 -1.29
C ALA A 483 -21.63 -8.11 -2.29
N GLY A 484 -22.88 -7.84 -2.70
CA GLY A 484 -23.22 -6.69 -3.55
C GLY A 484 -22.91 -5.34 -2.88
N ILE A 485 -23.21 -5.22 -1.58
CA ILE A 485 -22.94 -4.03 -0.78
C ILE A 485 -21.43 -3.84 -0.59
N ILE A 486 -20.71 -4.90 -0.25
CA ILE A 486 -19.25 -4.88 -0.08
C ILE A 486 -18.58 -4.42 -1.39
N ASN A 487 -19.00 -5.00 -2.52
CA ASN A 487 -18.47 -4.62 -3.83
C ASN A 487 -18.79 -3.16 -4.16
N TYR A 488 -20.01 -2.70 -3.88
CA TYR A 488 -20.40 -1.32 -4.10
C TYR A 488 -19.54 -0.36 -3.27
N ILE A 489 -19.42 -0.58 -1.95
CA ILE A 489 -18.60 0.26 -1.08
C ILE A 489 -17.14 0.27 -1.54
N ALA A 490 -16.60 -0.88 -1.97
CA ALA A 490 -15.24 -0.95 -2.47
C ALA A 490 -15.02 -0.09 -3.74
N THR A 491 -16.03 0.07 -4.61
CA THR A 491 -15.92 0.90 -5.84
C THR A 491 -15.81 2.39 -5.58
N ILE A 492 -16.13 2.83 -4.36
CA ILE A 492 -16.12 4.23 -4.00
C ILE A 492 -14.67 4.64 -3.72
N ASN A 493 -14.25 5.76 -4.32
CA ASN A 493 -12.91 6.29 -4.14
C ASN A 493 -12.74 6.98 -2.78
N LEU A 494 -12.76 6.19 -1.71
CA LEU A 494 -12.49 6.63 -0.34
C LEU A 494 -11.11 6.14 0.11
N SER A 495 -10.45 6.94 0.95
CA SER A 495 -9.31 6.48 1.74
C SER A 495 -9.76 5.39 2.72
N VAL A 496 -8.84 4.57 3.24
CA VAL A 496 -9.20 3.53 4.22
C VAL A 496 -9.77 4.13 5.50
N ASN A 497 -9.32 5.33 5.89
CA ASN A 497 -9.85 6.02 7.05
C ASN A 497 -11.31 6.43 6.83
N ASP A 498 -11.60 7.04 5.68
CA ASP A 498 -12.95 7.46 5.30
C ASP A 498 -13.89 6.26 5.14
N LEU A 499 -13.36 5.17 4.60
CA LEU A 499 -14.04 3.89 4.52
C LEU A 499 -14.42 3.36 5.90
N PHE A 500 -13.52 3.39 6.88
CA PHE A 500 -13.85 2.99 8.25
C PHE A 500 -14.85 3.94 8.92
N ILE A 501 -14.80 5.25 8.64
CA ILE A 501 -15.80 6.19 9.14
C ILE A 501 -17.19 5.84 8.56
N LEU A 502 -17.26 5.57 7.25
CA LEU A 502 -18.49 5.16 6.59
C LEU A 502 -19.03 3.84 7.15
N LEU A 503 -18.18 2.82 7.32
CA LEU A 503 -18.59 1.51 7.84
C LEU A 503 -19.07 1.61 9.29
N ASN A 504 -18.37 2.36 10.15
CA ASN A 504 -18.82 2.65 11.52
C ASN A 504 -20.22 3.29 11.52
N ARG A 505 -20.48 4.20 10.58
CA ARG A 505 -21.78 4.87 10.47
C ARG A 505 -22.88 3.91 10.02
N ILE A 506 -22.62 3.09 9.02
CA ILE A 506 -23.55 2.06 8.56
C ILE A 506 -23.89 1.13 9.73
N PHE A 507 -22.88 0.70 10.48
CA PHE A 507 -23.05 -0.12 11.67
C PHE A 507 -23.91 0.57 12.74
N ALA A 508 -23.66 1.85 13.02
CA ALA A 508 -24.45 2.62 13.97
C ALA A 508 -25.93 2.75 13.53
N LEU A 509 -26.19 3.04 12.25
CA LEU A 509 -27.55 3.12 11.71
C LEU A 509 -28.28 1.78 11.78
N ALA A 510 -27.59 0.69 11.44
CA ALA A 510 -28.14 -0.67 11.54
C ALA A 510 -28.47 -1.04 12.99
N SER A 511 -27.59 -0.69 13.93
CA SER A 511 -27.77 -0.95 15.36
C SER A 511 -28.95 -0.17 15.95
N ILE A 512 -29.11 1.11 15.56
CA ILE A 512 -30.22 1.97 16.04
C ILE A 512 -31.56 1.51 15.46
N SER A 513 -31.58 1.12 14.19
CA SER A 513 -32.80 0.66 13.51
C SER A 513 -33.14 -0.81 13.76
N ASN A 514 -32.25 -1.55 14.42
CA ASN A 514 -32.32 -2.99 14.63
C ASN A 514 -32.70 -3.76 13.34
N SER A 515 -32.09 -3.35 12.22
CA SER A 515 -32.41 -3.85 10.88
C SER A 515 -31.15 -4.29 10.13
N THR A 516 -31.32 -5.19 9.16
CA THR A 516 -30.23 -5.65 8.30
C THR A 516 -29.78 -4.52 7.38
N VAL A 517 -28.47 -4.42 7.12
CA VAL A 517 -27.93 -3.39 6.23
C VAL A 517 -28.38 -3.65 4.80
N ASP A 518 -29.11 -2.69 4.22
CA ASP A 518 -29.49 -2.70 2.81
C ASP A 518 -28.77 -1.59 2.01
N MET A 519 -28.92 -1.62 0.68
CA MET A 519 -28.31 -0.61 -0.20
C MET A 519 -28.86 0.80 0.03
N SER A 520 -30.11 0.95 0.49
CA SER A 520 -30.68 2.26 0.82
C SER A 520 -29.96 2.90 2.01
N MET A 521 -29.72 2.14 3.07
CA MET A 521 -29.01 2.59 4.26
C MET A 521 -27.58 2.99 3.92
N VAL A 522 -26.89 2.22 3.08
CA VAL A 522 -25.54 2.54 2.60
C VAL A 522 -25.52 3.86 1.82
N LYS A 523 -26.48 4.06 0.90
CA LYS A 523 -26.61 5.31 0.14
C LYS A 523 -26.93 6.51 1.03
N THR A 524 -27.77 6.33 2.05
CA THR A 524 -28.06 7.37 3.04
C THR A 524 -26.82 7.71 3.87
N ALA A 525 -26.12 6.70 4.39
CA ALA A 525 -24.88 6.88 5.15
C ALA A 525 -23.81 7.61 4.32
N LEU A 526 -23.69 7.27 3.03
CA LEU A 526 -22.81 7.95 2.07
C LEU A 526 -23.20 9.40 1.83
N LYS A 527 -24.49 9.67 1.59
CA LYS A 527 -24.99 11.03 1.36
C LYS A 527 -24.73 11.92 2.58
N GLU A 528 -25.00 11.40 3.76
CA GLU A 528 -24.75 12.16 4.98
C GLU A 528 -23.25 12.23 5.36
N TYR A 529 -22.43 11.25 4.95
CA TYR A 529 -20.97 11.32 5.09
C TYR A 529 -20.42 12.45 4.22
N ALA A 530 -20.89 12.51 2.98
CA ALA A 530 -20.64 13.62 2.07
C ALA A 530 -21.10 14.97 2.66
N ASP A 531 -22.25 15.02 3.33
CA ASP A 531 -22.75 16.27 3.93
C ASP A 531 -21.97 16.71 5.20
N LYS A 532 -21.43 15.77 6.01
CA LYS A 532 -20.75 16.07 7.30
C LYS A 532 -19.26 16.38 7.19
N GLN A 533 -18.55 15.79 6.23
CA GLN A 533 -17.11 16.04 6.02
C GLN A 533 -16.84 17.32 5.20
N GLY A 534 -17.86 18.08 4.83
CA GLY A 534 -17.73 19.09 3.77
C GLY A 534 -17.46 18.46 2.39
N VAL A 535 -17.35 17.13 2.29
CA VAL A 535 -17.20 16.36 1.05
C VAL A 535 -18.55 16.27 0.35
N LYS A 536 -19.16 17.41 0.04
CA LYS A 536 -20.12 17.44 -1.04
C LYS A 536 -19.35 17.02 -2.28
N GLY A 537 -19.89 16.03 -2.99
CA GLY A 537 -19.72 15.88 -4.44
C GLY A 537 -20.36 17.06 -5.19
N LYS A 538 -19.92 18.26 -4.80
CA LYS A 538 -19.95 19.58 -5.41
C LYS A 538 -18.84 20.25 -4.61
N LEU A 539 -17.65 20.33 -5.19
CA LEU A 539 -16.69 21.32 -4.73
C LEU A 539 -17.49 22.63 -4.65
N ARG A 540 -17.76 23.12 -3.44
CA ARG A 540 -18.48 24.37 -3.24
C ARG A 540 -17.48 25.49 -3.44
N TYR A 541 -17.02 25.62 -4.67
CA TYR A 541 -16.48 26.89 -5.09
C TYR A 541 -17.66 27.86 -5.03
N ASN A 542 -17.48 28.96 -4.30
CA ASN A 542 -18.45 30.05 -4.31
C ASN A 542 -18.31 30.81 -5.64
N ILE A 543 -18.65 30.14 -6.74
CA ILE A 543 -18.54 30.67 -8.09
C ILE A 543 -19.83 31.42 -8.38
N GLN A 544 -19.67 32.72 -8.57
CA GLN A 544 -20.71 33.65 -8.97
C GLN A 544 -20.67 33.81 -10.49
N LYS A 545 -21.85 33.95 -11.09
CA LYS A 545 -21.96 34.26 -12.52
C LYS A 545 -21.46 35.68 -12.78
N GLY A 546 -20.78 35.88 -13.91
CA GLY A 546 -20.15 37.17 -14.25
C GLY A 546 -18.79 37.38 -13.57
N HIS A 547 -18.27 36.40 -12.84
CA HIS A 547 -16.97 36.49 -12.16
C HIS A 547 -15.91 35.63 -12.85
N SER A 548 -14.66 36.03 -12.62
CA SER A 548 -13.47 35.42 -13.21
C SER A 548 -12.51 34.99 -12.12
N TYR A 549 -12.02 33.75 -12.20
CA TYR A 549 -11.29 33.10 -11.13
C TYR A 549 -9.91 32.59 -11.56
N LEU A 550 -8.95 32.72 -10.65
CA LEU A 550 -7.62 32.12 -10.73
C LEU A 550 -7.58 30.88 -9.84
N VAL A 551 -7.22 29.74 -10.43
CA VAL A 551 -7.11 28.45 -9.76
C VAL A 551 -5.65 28.07 -9.66
N GLU A 552 -5.10 28.11 -8.44
CA GLU A 552 -3.72 27.69 -8.18
C GLU A 552 -3.65 26.17 -8.08
N GLU A 553 -3.01 25.51 -9.06
CA GLU A 553 -2.90 24.05 -9.10
C GLU A 553 -1.66 23.56 -9.86
N ILE A 554 -0.94 22.60 -9.28
CA ILE A 554 0.26 21.98 -9.88
C ILE A 554 -0.09 21.18 -11.16
N ARG A 555 -1.31 20.64 -11.23
CA ARG A 555 -1.84 19.94 -12.39
C ARG A 555 -3.31 20.31 -12.56
N PRO A 556 -3.78 20.58 -13.79
CA PRO A 556 -5.16 20.99 -14.04
C PRO A 556 -6.11 19.81 -13.78
N ASN A 557 -6.61 19.74 -12.57
CA ASN A 557 -7.62 18.79 -12.12
C ASN A 557 -8.82 19.55 -11.59
N THR A 558 -8.56 20.56 -10.76
CA THR A 558 -9.53 21.41 -10.07
C THR A 558 -10.35 22.20 -11.10
N ILE A 559 -9.68 22.87 -12.04
CA ILE A 559 -10.35 23.62 -13.12
C ILE A 559 -11.33 22.76 -13.94
N PHE A 560 -10.97 21.51 -14.28
CA PHE A 560 -11.84 20.63 -15.05
C PHE A 560 -13.00 20.08 -14.21
N GLN A 561 -12.79 19.82 -12.93
CA GLN A 561 -13.86 19.42 -12.01
C GLN A 561 -14.89 20.54 -11.84
N ILE A 562 -14.44 21.81 -11.77
CA ILE A 562 -15.33 22.98 -11.78
C ILE A 562 -16.18 22.98 -13.05
N VAL A 563 -15.56 22.88 -14.23
CA VAL A 563 -16.27 22.88 -15.52
C VAL A 563 -17.33 21.77 -15.58
N ILE A 564 -16.98 20.55 -15.16
CA ILE A 564 -17.92 19.42 -15.10
C ILE A 564 -19.10 19.73 -14.16
N SER A 565 -18.81 20.29 -12.99
CA SER A 565 -19.84 20.58 -11.98
C SER A 565 -20.84 21.66 -12.44
N LEU A 566 -20.38 22.66 -13.20
CA LEU A 566 -21.21 23.74 -13.74
C LEU A 566 -21.96 23.29 -15.00
N LYS A 567 -21.36 22.41 -15.81
CA LYS A 567 -22.03 21.76 -16.92
C LYS A 567 -23.22 20.91 -16.45
N ASP A 568 -23.04 20.16 -15.35
CA ASP A 568 -24.13 19.40 -14.72
C ASP A 568 -25.28 20.30 -14.21
N THR A 569 -25.04 21.62 -14.07
CA THR A 569 -26.07 22.62 -13.73
C THR A 569 -26.74 23.29 -14.94
N GLY A 570 -26.36 22.90 -16.17
CA GLY A 570 -26.99 23.38 -17.41
C GLY A 570 -26.19 24.43 -18.19
N SER A 571 -24.99 24.80 -17.76
CA SER A 571 -24.12 25.72 -18.49
C SER A 571 -23.35 25.01 -19.62
N SER A 572 -23.17 25.68 -20.75
CA SER A 572 -22.24 25.25 -21.80
C SER A 572 -20.80 25.42 -21.33
N GLY A 573 -19.88 24.55 -21.76
CA GLY A 573 -18.48 24.62 -21.38
C GLY A 573 -17.55 24.74 -22.59
N VAL A 574 -16.53 25.58 -22.46
CA VAL A 574 -15.42 25.72 -23.39
C VAL A 574 -14.10 25.58 -22.63
N VAL A 575 -13.22 24.71 -23.11
CA VAL A 575 -11.95 24.41 -22.44
C VAL A 575 -10.79 24.59 -23.43
N PHE A 576 -9.85 25.46 -23.07
CA PHE A 576 -8.55 25.59 -23.72
C PHE A 576 -7.53 24.88 -22.82
N SER A 577 -6.85 23.85 -23.32
CA SER A 577 -5.91 23.07 -22.49
C SER A 577 -4.65 22.70 -23.23
N ARG A 578 -3.55 22.55 -22.49
CA ARG A 578 -2.30 21.97 -22.99
C ARG A 578 -2.36 20.45 -23.11
N ILE A 579 -3.36 19.82 -22.51
CA ILE A 579 -3.63 18.39 -22.62
C ILE A 579 -4.38 18.13 -23.93
N ASN A 580 -3.94 17.10 -24.66
CA ASN A 580 -4.63 16.68 -25.87
C ASN A 580 -6.11 16.33 -25.56
N PRO A 581 -7.10 16.84 -26.33
CA PRO A 581 -8.52 16.63 -26.10
C PRO A 581 -8.93 15.17 -25.88
N ARG A 582 -8.35 14.22 -26.64
CA ARG A 582 -8.66 12.79 -26.48
C ARG A 582 -8.25 12.28 -25.10
N ARG A 583 -7.05 12.66 -24.64
CA ARG A 583 -6.55 12.30 -23.30
C ARG A 583 -7.30 13.01 -22.19
N LEU A 584 -7.75 14.24 -22.45
CA LEU A 584 -8.54 15.00 -21.51
C LEU A 584 -9.90 14.32 -21.27
N ILE A 585 -10.58 13.90 -22.34
CA ILE A 585 -11.85 13.18 -22.28
C ILE A 585 -11.68 11.78 -21.67
N GLU A 586 -10.61 11.04 -22.01
CA GLU A 586 -10.29 9.74 -21.39
C GLU A 586 -10.12 9.85 -19.87
N ARG A 587 -9.51 10.94 -19.40
CA ARG A 587 -9.25 11.18 -17.98
C ARG A 587 -10.46 11.74 -17.24
N PHE A 588 -11.32 12.49 -17.94
CA PHE A 588 -12.48 13.16 -17.40
C PHE A 588 -13.70 12.88 -18.29
N GLU A 589 -14.25 11.68 -18.19
CA GLU A 589 -15.32 11.17 -19.06
C GLU A 589 -16.54 12.13 -19.15
N LYS A 590 -16.84 12.85 -18.07
CA LYS A 590 -17.94 13.83 -18.00
C LYS A 590 -17.71 15.11 -18.82
N LEU A 591 -16.51 15.34 -19.36
CA LEU A 591 -16.25 16.42 -20.32
C LEU A 591 -16.74 16.11 -21.74
N GLN A 592 -17.26 14.91 -22.02
CA GLN A 592 -17.86 14.62 -23.32
C GLN A 592 -18.98 15.63 -23.69
N GLY A 593 -18.87 16.29 -24.83
CA GLY A 593 -19.82 17.33 -25.28
C GLY A 593 -19.48 18.76 -24.83
N VAL A 594 -18.35 18.97 -24.15
CA VAL A 594 -17.74 20.29 -23.92
C VAL A 594 -16.85 20.62 -25.12
N SER A 595 -16.84 21.87 -25.58
CA SER A 595 -15.95 22.28 -26.68
C SER A 595 -14.51 22.39 -26.16
N THR A 596 -13.63 21.49 -26.57
CA THR A 596 -12.25 21.42 -26.08
C THR A 596 -11.24 21.75 -27.18
N TYR A 597 -10.37 22.71 -26.92
CA TYR A 597 -9.33 23.16 -27.84
C TYR A 597 -7.94 22.87 -27.28
N TRP A 598 -7.08 22.30 -28.12
CA TRP A 598 -5.70 21.97 -27.76
C TRP A 598 -4.75 23.14 -28.06
N LEU A 599 -4.14 23.69 -27.01
CA LEU A 599 -3.09 24.70 -27.13
C LEU A 599 -1.77 24.04 -27.55
N THR A 600 -1.37 24.18 -28.81
CA THR A 600 -0.19 23.51 -29.37
C THR A 600 0.47 24.34 -30.48
N GLU A 601 1.78 24.18 -30.66
CA GLU A 601 2.54 24.85 -31.73
C GLU A 601 2.25 24.29 -33.13
N LYS A 602 1.66 23.08 -33.20
CA LYS A 602 1.37 22.38 -34.45
C LYS A 602 -0.11 22.52 -34.80
N GLU A 603 -0.47 23.60 -35.48
CA GLU A 603 -1.81 23.75 -36.07
C GLU A 603 -1.99 22.69 -37.17
N SER A 604 -2.84 21.70 -36.92
CA SER A 604 -3.00 20.58 -37.85
C SER A 604 -4.43 20.02 -37.92
N ILE A 605 -5.32 20.39 -36.99
CA ILE A 605 -6.71 19.87 -36.90
C ILE A 605 -7.65 21.00 -36.44
N ALA A 606 -8.95 20.89 -36.72
CA ALA A 606 -10.01 21.84 -36.34
C ALA A 606 -10.02 22.20 -34.83
N ASP A 607 -9.59 21.29 -33.95
CA ASP A 607 -9.59 21.47 -32.50
C ASP A 607 -8.22 21.92 -31.94
N THR A 608 -7.32 22.41 -32.80
CA THR A 608 -5.99 22.94 -32.38
C THR A 608 -5.95 24.46 -32.52
N ILE A 609 -5.40 25.11 -31.49
CA ILE A 609 -5.17 26.55 -31.48
C ILE A 609 -3.69 26.77 -31.18
N GLY A 610 -3.04 27.60 -32.01
CA GLY A 610 -1.69 28.10 -31.76
C GLY A 610 -1.60 28.99 -30.52
N HIS A 611 -0.54 29.79 -30.46
CA HIS A 611 -0.30 30.76 -29.38
C HIS A 611 -1.01 32.11 -29.61
N SER A 612 -1.83 32.26 -30.66
CA SER A 612 -2.54 33.52 -30.95
C SER A 612 -3.63 33.79 -29.92
N LEU A 613 -3.44 34.88 -29.17
CA LEU A 613 -4.40 35.37 -28.18
C LEU A 613 -5.69 35.85 -28.87
N GLU A 614 -5.59 36.47 -30.04
CA GLU A 614 -6.71 36.98 -30.83
C GLU A 614 -7.65 35.86 -31.27
N ARG A 615 -7.08 34.70 -31.64
CA ARG A 615 -7.87 33.52 -32.03
C ARG A 615 -8.65 32.94 -30.84
N ILE A 616 -8.04 32.92 -29.66
CA ILE A 616 -8.73 32.50 -28.43
C ILE A 616 -9.87 33.46 -28.11
N VAL A 617 -9.61 34.77 -28.20
CA VAL A 617 -10.65 35.80 -28.00
C VAL A 617 -11.82 35.64 -28.98
N TYR A 618 -11.54 35.43 -30.27
CA TYR A 618 -12.58 35.23 -31.28
C TYR A 618 -13.49 34.04 -30.95
N ILE A 619 -12.90 32.91 -30.54
CA ILE A 619 -13.67 31.71 -30.16
C ILE A 619 -14.49 31.96 -28.90
N VAL A 620 -13.93 32.71 -27.94
CA VAL A 620 -14.66 33.12 -26.74
C VAL A 620 -15.86 34.00 -27.10
N GLU A 621 -15.67 35.02 -27.96
CA GLU A 621 -16.74 35.90 -28.44
C GLU A 621 -17.84 35.12 -29.17
N GLU A 622 -17.47 34.20 -30.06
CA GLU A 622 -18.41 33.32 -30.77
C GLU A 622 -19.25 32.48 -29.79
N LYS A 623 -18.60 31.86 -28.78
CA LYS A 623 -19.28 30.99 -27.81
C LYS A 623 -20.15 31.74 -26.83
N LEU A 624 -19.74 32.94 -26.41
CA LEU A 624 -20.57 33.82 -25.59
C LEU A 624 -21.80 34.33 -26.36
N GLY A 625 -21.66 34.58 -27.67
CA GLY A 625 -22.77 34.94 -28.55
C GLY A 625 -23.79 33.83 -28.75
N GLU A 626 -23.35 32.56 -28.77
CA GLU A 626 -24.24 31.39 -28.82
C GLU A 626 -25.00 31.16 -27.51
N ASN A 627 -24.30 31.24 -26.37
CA ASN A 627 -24.87 31.02 -25.04
C ASN A 627 -24.22 31.95 -23.99
N PRO A 628 -24.97 32.90 -23.42
CA PRO A 628 -24.43 33.88 -22.47
C PRO A 628 -24.18 33.32 -21.05
N SER A 629 -24.47 32.04 -20.81
CA SER A 629 -24.13 31.32 -19.56
C SER A 629 -23.16 30.17 -19.85
N THR A 630 -21.99 30.54 -20.35
CA THR A 630 -20.90 29.64 -20.72
C THR A 630 -19.78 29.68 -19.68
N VAL A 631 -19.21 28.52 -19.37
CA VAL A 631 -18.01 28.39 -18.54
C VAL A 631 -16.80 28.29 -19.46
N ILE A 632 -15.87 29.23 -19.32
CA ILE A 632 -14.63 29.30 -20.08
C ILE A 632 -13.49 28.88 -19.15
N ALA A 633 -12.80 27.81 -19.50
CA ALA A 633 -11.64 27.34 -18.76
C ALA A 633 -10.38 27.46 -19.62
N LEU A 634 -9.37 28.12 -19.07
CA LEU A 634 -8.06 28.31 -19.68
C LEU A 634 -6.99 27.63 -18.83
N ASP A 635 -6.55 26.46 -19.28
CA ASP A 635 -5.46 25.69 -18.70
C ASP A 635 -4.13 25.98 -19.42
N GLY A 636 -3.11 26.33 -18.64
CA GLY A 636 -1.75 26.57 -19.12
C GLY A 636 -1.47 28.01 -19.52
N ILE A 637 -1.91 28.99 -18.71
CA ILE A 637 -1.61 30.41 -18.94
C ILE A 637 -0.10 30.68 -19.09
N GLU A 638 0.73 29.87 -18.43
CA GLU A 638 2.19 29.95 -18.49
C GLU A 638 2.72 29.67 -19.89
N TYR A 639 2.06 28.80 -20.65
CA TYR A 639 2.40 28.58 -22.04
C TYR A 639 2.13 29.83 -22.89
N LEU A 640 1.00 30.50 -22.65
CA LEU A 640 0.67 31.74 -23.34
C LEU A 640 1.64 32.87 -22.95
N VAL A 641 2.03 32.96 -21.68
CA VAL A 641 3.00 33.94 -21.19
C VAL A 641 4.37 33.69 -21.80
N SER A 642 4.81 32.43 -21.84
CA SER A 642 6.08 32.06 -22.46
C SER A 642 6.14 32.37 -23.95
N ALA A 643 5.00 32.34 -24.66
CA ALA A 643 4.94 32.58 -26.10
C ALA A 643 4.71 34.05 -26.49
N ASN A 644 3.91 34.80 -25.73
CA ASN A 644 3.46 36.15 -26.09
C ASN A 644 3.99 37.25 -25.15
N GLY A 645 4.62 36.88 -24.04
CA GLY A 645 5.03 37.79 -22.98
C GLY A 645 3.89 38.12 -22.01
N PHE A 646 4.25 38.42 -20.76
CA PHE A 646 3.30 38.61 -19.66
C PHE A 646 2.33 39.78 -19.90
N ASP A 647 2.83 40.93 -20.35
CA ASP A 647 2.00 42.13 -20.58
C ASP A 647 0.89 41.91 -21.62
N ALA A 648 1.19 41.15 -22.67
CA ALA A 648 0.21 40.81 -23.70
C ALA A 648 -0.89 39.88 -23.15
N VAL A 649 -0.49 38.90 -22.35
CA VAL A 649 -1.42 37.95 -21.71
C VAL A 649 -2.31 38.65 -20.68
N VAL A 650 -1.79 39.58 -19.88
CA VAL A 650 -2.62 40.35 -18.93
C VAL A 650 -3.67 41.19 -19.66
N LYS A 651 -3.31 41.87 -20.76
CA LYS A 651 -4.28 42.61 -21.59
C LYS A 651 -5.34 41.68 -22.20
N PHE A 652 -4.93 40.48 -22.62
CA PHE A 652 -5.82 39.44 -23.12
C PHE A 652 -6.79 38.96 -22.03
N ILE A 653 -6.30 38.66 -20.83
CA ILE A 653 -7.15 38.24 -19.70
C ILE A 653 -8.14 39.35 -19.36
N ARG A 654 -7.70 40.60 -19.25
CA ARG A 654 -8.59 41.75 -19.01
C ARG A 654 -9.73 41.83 -20.01
N ARG A 655 -9.42 41.71 -21.31
CA ARG A 655 -10.44 41.72 -22.36
C ARG A 655 -11.47 40.60 -22.17
N ILE A 656 -11.04 39.40 -21.75
CA ILE A 656 -11.99 38.31 -21.46
C ILE A 656 -12.79 38.59 -20.18
N VAL A 657 -12.14 39.09 -19.12
CA VAL A 657 -12.83 39.47 -17.87
C VAL A 657 -13.93 40.50 -18.14
N ASP A 658 -13.65 41.51 -18.97
CA ASP A 658 -14.64 42.53 -19.37
C ASP A 658 -15.84 41.89 -20.08
N MET A 659 -15.61 40.98 -21.04
CA MET A 659 -16.68 40.24 -21.73
C MET A 659 -17.50 39.34 -20.79
N ILE A 660 -16.84 38.75 -19.79
CA ILE A 660 -17.49 37.89 -18.79
C ILE A 660 -18.33 38.72 -17.83
N ALA A 661 -17.87 39.91 -17.42
CA ALA A 661 -18.64 40.81 -16.56
C ALA A 661 -19.94 41.31 -17.22
N GLU A 662 -19.97 41.39 -18.54
CA GLU A 662 -21.17 41.74 -19.32
C GLU A 662 -22.14 40.57 -19.53
N THR A 663 -21.78 39.36 -19.10
CA THR A 663 -22.56 38.12 -19.34
C THR A 663 -22.74 37.29 -18.07
N ASP A 664 -23.61 36.28 -18.13
CA ASP A 664 -23.90 35.33 -17.04
C ASP A 664 -22.89 34.16 -17.02
N SER A 665 -21.70 34.40 -17.59
CA SER A 665 -20.63 33.44 -17.87
C SER A 665 -19.55 33.47 -16.79
N ILE A 666 -18.66 32.49 -16.80
CA ILE A 666 -17.61 32.33 -15.79
C ILE A 666 -16.29 32.07 -16.49
N LEU A 667 -15.23 32.77 -16.08
CA LEU A 667 -13.86 32.48 -16.50
C LEU A 667 -13.10 31.75 -15.39
N LEU A 668 -12.40 30.69 -15.77
CA LEU A 668 -11.47 29.95 -14.90
C LEU A 668 -10.12 29.93 -15.58
N VAL A 669 -9.07 30.31 -14.86
CA VAL A 669 -7.69 30.30 -15.34
C VAL A 669 -6.87 29.47 -14.37
N SER A 670 -6.18 28.42 -14.84
CA SER A 670 -5.29 27.63 -13.97
C SER A 670 -3.86 28.17 -14.02
N LEU A 671 -3.18 28.14 -12.87
CA LEU A 671 -1.80 28.55 -12.70
C LEU A 671 -1.04 27.54 -11.81
N GLY A 672 0.12 27.06 -12.26
CA GLY A 672 1.03 26.19 -11.53
C GLY A 672 2.08 26.94 -10.69
N GLU A 673 2.53 26.31 -9.61
CA GLU A 673 3.33 26.92 -8.53
C GLU A 673 4.77 27.39 -8.87
N SER A 674 5.24 27.32 -10.11
CA SER A 674 6.70 27.48 -10.35
C SER A 674 7.15 28.12 -11.67
N THR A 675 6.35 28.99 -12.29
CA THR A 675 6.69 29.49 -13.64
C THR A 675 6.62 31.01 -13.83
N LEU A 676 5.82 31.73 -13.03
CA LEU A 676 5.73 33.19 -13.07
C LEU A 676 6.43 33.81 -11.86
N LYS A 677 6.92 35.04 -12.00
CA LYS A 677 7.50 35.80 -10.89
C LYS A 677 6.40 36.16 -9.89
N GLU A 678 6.74 36.28 -8.61
CA GLU A 678 5.78 36.66 -7.55
C GLU A 678 5.04 37.99 -7.86
N GLN A 679 5.71 38.93 -8.55
CA GLN A 679 5.10 40.19 -9.00
C GLN A 679 4.06 39.98 -10.10
N GLU A 680 4.28 39.04 -11.01
CA GLU A 680 3.37 38.70 -12.12
C GLU A 680 2.12 38.00 -11.58
N ILE A 681 2.29 37.11 -10.59
CA ILE A 681 1.18 36.45 -9.90
C ILE A 681 0.29 37.48 -9.21
N LYS A 682 0.87 38.41 -8.43
CA LYS A 682 0.12 39.49 -7.77
C LYS A 682 -0.63 40.42 -8.74
N ILE A 683 -0.18 40.53 -9.99
CA ILE A 683 -0.91 41.27 -11.02
C ILE A 683 -2.11 40.47 -11.50
N LEU A 684 -1.97 39.16 -11.72
CA LEU A 684 -3.10 38.29 -12.09
C LEU A 684 -4.15 38.18 -10.96
N GLU A 685 -3.72 38.09 -9.69
CA GLU A 685 -4.61 38.08 -8.52
C GLU A 685 -5.42 39.38 -8.34
N ARG A 686 -5.03 40.48 -9.01
CA ARG A 686 -5.82 41.73 -9.03
C ARG A 686 -6.90 41.72 -10.09
N GLU A 687 -6.72 40.95 -11.15
CA GLU A 687 -7.67 40.84 -12.26
C GLU A 687 -8.65 39.66 -12.08
N LEU A 688 -8.24 38.64 -11.31
CA LEU A 688 -8.96 37.39 -11.11
C LEU A 688 -9.08 37.06 -9.62
N GLU A 689 -10.26 36.61 -9.20
CA GLU A 689 -10.48 36.17 -7.82
C GLU A 689 -9.78 34.83 -7.56
N VAL A 690 -8.97 34.74 -6.51
CA VAL A 690 -8.22 33.52 -6.19
C VAL A 690 -9.16 32.48 -5.57
N LEU A 691 -9.38 31.37 -6.29
CA LEU A 691 -10.04 30.18 -5.76
C LEU A 691 -9.03 29.31 -5.02
N ARG A 692 -8.97 29.49 -3.70
CA ARG A 692 -8.23 28.57 -2.83
C ARG A 692 -9.06 27.30 -2.63
N VAL A 693 -8.48 26.17 -2.99
CA VAL A 693 -9.07 24.85 -2.73
C VAL A 693 -8.86 24.56 -1.24
N GLU A 694 -9.90 24.78 -0.42
CA GLU A 694 -9.89 24.36 0.99
C GLU A 694 -10.14 22.85 1.16
#